data_AF-A0A923IN50-F1
#
_entry.id   AF-A0A923IN50-F1
#
_cell.length_a   1.000
_cell.length_b   1.000
_cell.length_c   1.000
_cell.angle_alpha   90.00
_cell.angle_beta   90.00
_cell.angle_gamma   90.00
#
_symmetry.space_group_name_H-M   'P 1'
#
loop_
_entity.id
_entity.type
_entity.pdbx_description
1 polymer ?
#
loop_
_entity_poly.entity_id
_entity_poly.type
_entity_poly.pdbx_seq_one_letter_code
_entity_poly.pdbx_strand_id
1 'polypeptide(L)'
;MEKIIFSSWQEELVDNRTAAEQDRRQPGNVKLPAEFRTGERIKAFMGWDGIVLCDGDVDIVDMCARYAEAVQSESCGKCFPCRVGTRLVCDWLRKIASGEGRAENVARIGDLARQIREGSKCSIGQTGMNPILHALKYFPQAFTDAATKGRKSPEGRYRFSVTAPCVSVCPSSLDIPRYVEEIGEQRFAESLATIRESICMAGTLGRVCIRPCESNCRRANLDESISIKNLKRFAADYEIEKDRHPKGAAAKSAGRKVAIIGAGPAGLSCAYTLALKGYQPTIFEKLPEPGGMAAVGIPDFRLPRQILGREVDIIKGAGVEIRYGVEVGKEITLTDLRKDYAAVFIGVGAHDSMPMGVEGEEMGYRGFIPGVRYLLDISQGKDPYPEGKKVVVVGGGNVAIDCVRSSFRIGKEDANLVYRRTIVEMPADPVEIHDAEEEKVKFHYLCNPTRILSREGKVVGVECIRMELGEPDKSGRRRPVPVAGSEFIIETDILIPAIGQKVNLSFLSEKDGIRLTKWNTIDADEETFTTSQEGVFASGDCVTGPDVLVKATGTGKKAAEKIDLYLSGGKVEASIDEKFKSLFSQLGVYNKKEQFGAIGGLKKAHLPMLEPETRKWSFDEVETGYKINEATDEAERCLRCYRIGMIAIG
;
A
#
# COMPACT_ATOMS: atom_id res chain seq x y z
N MET A 1 5.95 -25.05 -8.82
CA MET A 1 5.00 -24.65 -9.88
C MET A 1 4.29 -25.91 -10.35
N GLU A 2 2.98 -25.85 -10.49
CA GLU A 2 2.22 -27.00 -10.96
C GLU A 2 2.24 -27.15 -12.46
N LYS A 3 2.15 -28.41 -12.92
CA LYS A 3 2.03 -28.74 -14.34
C LYS A 3 0.59 -28.46 -14.78
N ILE A 4 0.41 -27.45 -15.62
CA ILE A 4 -0.90 -27.07 -16.14
C ILE A 4 -1.35 -28.07 -17.22
N ILE A 5 -2.58 -28.60 -17.07
CA ILE A 5 -3.23 -29.52 -18.01
C ILE A 5 -4.06 -28.74 -19.04
N PHE A 6 -4.69 -27.65 -18.62
CA PHE A 6 -5.45 -26.78 -19.51
C PHE A 6 -5.37 -25.33 -19.03
N SER A 7 -5.21 -24.38 -19.95
CA SER A 7 -5.30 -22.94 -19.67
C SER A 7 -6.01 -22.24 -20.81
N SER A 8 -6.88 -21.30 -20.47
CA SER A 8 -7.46 -20.29 -21.37
C SER A 8 -7.23 -18.86 -20.85
N TRP A 9 -6.32 -18.72 -19.90
CA TRP A 9 -6.06 -17.46 -19.19
C TRP A 9 -5.44 -16.41 -20.11
N GLN A 10 -5.95 -15.17 -20.06
CA GLN A 10 -5.44 -14.03 -20.84
C GLN A 10 -5.32 -14.35 -22.33
N GLU A 11 -6.34 -15.04 -22.88
CA GLU A 11 -6.42 -15.45 -24.29
C GLU A 11 -5.32 -16.41 -24.78
N GLU A 12 -4.43 -16.88 -23.90
CA GLU A 12 -3.43 -17.90 -24.21
C GLU A 12 -4.04 -19.30 -23.99
N LEU A 13 -4.36 -19.98 -25.09
CA LEU A 13 -4.86 -21.35 -25.05
C LEU A 13 -3.71 -22.36 -24.98
N VAL A 14 -3.65 -23.13 -23.90
CA VAL A 14 -2.79 -24.29 -23.73
C VAL A 14 -3.66 -25.49 -23.38
N ASP A 15 -3.62 -26.53 -24.19
CA ASP A 15 -4.39 -27.76 -23.97
C ASP A 15 -3.49 -28.99 -24.01
N ASN A 16 -3.17 -29.50 -22.83
CA ASN A 16 -2.34 -30.68 -22.64
C ASN A 16 -3.15 -31.92 -22.25
N ARG A 17 -4.50 -31.87 -22.31
CA ARG A 17 -5.38 -32.96 -21.86
C ARG A 17 -5.11 -34.28 -22.59
N THR A 18 -4.74 -34.21 -23.87
CA THR A 18 -4.40 -35.36 -24.72
C THR A 18 -2.91 -35.50 -25.02
N ALA A 19 -2.07 -34.60 -24.48
CA ALA A 19 -0.64 -34.58 -24.77
C ALA A 19 0.14 -35.54 -23.84
N ALA A 20 1.10 -36.26 -24.42
CA ALA A 20 2.07 -37.04 -23.65
C ALA A 20 2.86 -36.11 -22.71
N GLU A 21 3.31 -36.62 -21.57
CA GLU A 21 3.91 -35.78 -20.51
C GLU A 21 5.13 -34.96 -21.00
N GLN A 22 5.90 -35.53 -21.93
CA GLN A 22 7.07 -34.91 -22.57
C GLN A 22 6.74 -33.76 -23.54
N ASP A 23 5.50 -33.71 -24.06
CA ASP A 23 5.07 -32.73 -25.07
C ASP A 23 4.21 -31.60 -24.46
N ARG A 24 4.02 -31.61 -23.14
CA ARG A 24 3.17 -30.64 -22.44
C ARG A 24 3.81 -29.25 -22.45
N ARG A 25 3.06 -28.27 -22.95
CA ARG A 25 3.47 -26.86 -22.95
C ARG A 25 3.01 -26.18 -21.67
N GLN A 26 3.78 -25.24 -21.15
CA GLN A 26 3.33 -24.39 -20.04
C GLN A 26 2.96 -23.01 -20.59
N PRO A 27 1.84 -22.42 -20.16
CA PRO A 27 1.48 -21.07 -20.57
C PRO A 27 2.51 -20.06 -20.08
N GLY A 28 2.82 -19.06 -20.89
CA GLY A 28 3.72 -17.97 -20.51
C GLY A 28 3.08 -16.98 -19.54
N ASN A 29 1.76 -16.78 -19.67
CA ASN A 29 1.02 -15.69 -19.03
C ASN A 29 0.42 -16.05 -17.66
N VAL A 30 0.54 -17.30 -17.21
CA VAL A 30 0.03 -17.72 -15.89
C VAL A 30 1.00 -18.65 -15.18
N LYS A 31 1.26 -18.34 -13.90
CA LYS A 31 2.02 -19.19 -12.99
C LYS A 31 1.23 -19.32 -11.70
N LEU A 32 0.86 -20.55 -11.37
CA LEU A 32 0.20 -20.87 -10.11
C LEU A 32 1.20 -21.50 -9.13
N PRO A 33 1.17 -21.12 -7.84
CA PRO A 33 1.90 -21.84 -6.82
C PRO A 33 1.34 -23.26 -6.71
N ALA A 34 2.17 -24.22 -6.27
CA ALA A 34 1.72 -25.60 -6.15
C ALA A 34 0.74 -25.81 -4.98
N GLU A 35 0.93 -25.03 -3.93
CA GLU A 35 0.08 -25.06 -2.74
C GLU A 35 -0.42 -23.64 -2.46
N PHE A 36 -1.70 -23.54 -2.06
CA PHE A 36 -2.29 -22.30 -1.59
C PHE A 36 -1.90 -22.03 -0.13
N ARG A 37 -1.94 -23.08 0.67
CA ARG A 37 -1.43 -23.18 2.05
C ARG A 37 -0.71 -24.51 2.18
N THR A 38 0.15 -24.65 3.19
CA THR A 38 0.84 -25.91 3.45
C THR A 38 -0.14 -27.08 3.52
N GLY A 39 -0.04 -28.01 2.57
CA GLY A 39 -0.94 -29.17 2.46
C GLY A 39 -2.26 -28.94 1.71
N GLU A 40 -2.58 -27.72 1.27
CA GLU A 40 -3.70 -27.41 0.36
C GLU A 40 -3.17 -27.21 -1.07
N ARG A 41 -3.08 -28.31 -1.84
CA ARG A 41 -2.64 -28.28 -3.24
C ARG A 41 -3.66 -27.58 -4.13
N ILE A 42 -3.22 -26.72 -5.05
CA ILE A 42 -4.13 -26.07 -6.01
C ILE A 42 -4.48 -27.09 -7.11
N LYS A 43 -5.75 -27.33 -7.39
CA LYS A 43 -6.17 -28.23 -8.48
C LYS A 43 -6.62 -27.47 -9.73
N ALA A 44 -7.19 -26.29 -9.53
CA ALA A 44 -7.63 -25.41 -10.60
C ALA A 44 -7.76 -23.97 -10.12
N PHE A 45 -7.76 -23.04 -11.06
CA PHE A 45 -8.07 -21.63 -10.86
C PHE A 45 -9.08 -21.16 -11.91
N MET A 46 -10.08 -20.40 -11.48
CA MET A 46 -11.10 -19.80 -12.33
C MET A 46 -11.25 -18.33 -11.96
N GLY A 47 -11.13 -17.44 -12.94
CA GLY A 47 -11.17 -16.00 -12.70
C GLY A 47 -11.60 -15.18 -13.90
N TRP A 48 -11.51 -13.86 -13.75
CA TRP A 48 -12.00 -12.85 -14.70
C TRP A 48 -11.51 -13.00 -16.15
N ASP A 49 -10.40 -13.70 -16.37
CA ASP A 49 -9.74 -13.86 -17.68
C ASP A 49 -9.73 -15.32 -18.20
N GLY A 50 -10.42 -16.24 -17.52
CA GLY A 50 -10.54 -17.62 -17.96
C GLY A 50 -10.27 -18.65 -16.87
N ILE A 51 -9.85 -19.84 -17.31
CA ILE A 51 -9.72 -21.05 -16.48
C ILE A 51 -8.33 -21.64 -16.65
N VAL A 52 -7.78 -22.15 -15.55
CA VAL A 52 -6.55 -22.95 -15.49
C VAL A 52 -6.83 -24.23 -14.71
N LEU A 53 -6.52 -25.39 -15.29
CA LEU A 53 -6.63 -26.71 -14.64
C LEU A 53 -5.24 -27.31 -14.46
N CYS A 54 -4.90 -27.65 -13.23
CA CYS A 54 -3.67 -28.38 -12.87
C CYS A 54 -3.93 -29.88 -12.66
N ASP A 55 -5.18 -30.25 -12.39
CA ASP A 55 -5.63 -31.61 -12.12
C ASP A 55 -6.86 -31.97 -12.97
N GLY A 56 -6.86 -33.17 -13.53
CA GLY A 56 -7.94 -33.69 -14.38
C GLY A 56 -9.16 -34.15 -13.59
N ASP A 57 -9.02 -34.34 -12.27
CA ASP A 57 -10.09 -34.78 -11.38
C ASP A 57 -11.09 -33.66 -11.04
N VAL A 58 -10.81 -32.41 -11.44
CA VAL A 58 -11.70 -31.27 -11.19
C VAL A 58 -12.92 -31.34 -12.11
N ASP A 59 -14.11 -31.47 -11.52
CA ASP A 59 -15.36 -31.37 -12.27
C ASP A 59 -15.64 -29.90 -12.66
N ILE A 60 -15.54 -29.61 -13.95
CA ILE A 60 -15.69 -28.24 -14.48
C ILE A 60 -17.12 -27.71 -14.33
N VAL A 61 -18.13 -28.59 -14.28
CA VAL A 61 -19.53 -28.20 -14.17
C VAL A 61 -19.82 -27.74 -12.74
N ASP A 62 -19.38 -28.50 -11.74
CA ASP A 62 -19.47 -28.08 -10.34
C ASP A 62 -18.66 -26.80 -10.08
N MET A 63 -17.43 -26.73 -10.61
CA MET A 63 -16.60 -25.53 -10.49
C MET A 63 -17.31 -24.30 -11.07
N CYS A 64 -17.95 -24.40 -12.24
CA CYS A 64 -18.72 -23.30 -12.81
C CYS A 64 -19.93 -22.93 -11.95
N ALA A 65 -20.63 -23.91 -11.37
CA ALA A 65 -21.74 -23.64 -10.46
C ALA A 65 -21.28 -22.87 -9.23
N ARG A 66 -20.19 -23.29 -8.56
CA ARG A 66 -19.62 -22.59 -7.39
C ARG A 66 -19.09 -21.21 -7.74
N TYR A 67 -18.46 -21.06 -8.91
CA TYR A 67 -18.01 -19.75 -9.38
C TYR A 67 -19.19 -18.80 -9.64
N ALA A 68 -20.27 -19.28 -10.25
CA ALA A 68 -21.47 -18.49 -10.49
C ALA A 68 -22.13 -18.02 -9.18
N GLU A 69 -22.06 -18.81 -8.11
CA GLU A 69 -22.48 -18.40 -6.77
C GLU A 69 -21.63 -17.24 -6.23
N ALA A 70 -20.31 -17.33 -6.35
CA ALA A 70 -19.40 -16.25 -5.98
C ALA A 70 -19.68 -14.98 -6.80
N VAL A 71 -19.89 -15.09 -8.11
CA VAL A 71 -20.27 -13.94 -8.95
C VAL A 71 -21.60 -13.33 -8.49
N GLN A 72 -22.58 -14.16 -8.13
CA GLN A 72 -23.87 -13.70 -7.65
C GLN A 72 -23.80 -13.04 -6.27
N SER A 73 -22.92 -13.48 -5.36
CA SER A 73 -22.76 -12.85 -4.03
C SER A 73 -22.20 -11.44 -4.13
N GLU A 74 -21.34 -11.18 -5.12
CA GLU A 74 -20.71 -9.87 -5.33
C GLU A 74 -21.52 -8.90 -6.22
N SER A 75 -22.69 -9.35 -6.70
CA SER A 75 -23.61 -8.52 -7.47
C SER A 75 -24.28 -7.49 -6.55
N CYS A 76 -24.06 -6.20 -6.80
CA CYS A 76 -24.72 -5.12 -6.06
C CYS A 76 -26.19 -4.91 -6.45
N GLY A 77 -26.69 -5.62 -7.47
CA GLY A 77 -28.08 -5.51 -7.92
C GLY A 77 -28.47 -4.22 -8.65
N LYS A 78 -27.54 -3.29 -8.94
CA LYS A 78 -27.86 -1.99 -9.55
C LYS A 78 -28.23 -2.06 -11.04
N CYS A 79 -27.61 -2.93 -11.84
CA CYS A 79 -27.94 -3.08 -13.27
C CYS A 79 -28.78 -4.34 -13.51
N PHE A 80 -29.80 -4.22 -14.38
CA PHE A 80 -30.72 -5.32 -14.69
C PHE A 80 -30.02 -6.58 -15.24
N PRO A 81 -29.10 -6.49 -16.22
CA PRO A 81 -28.43 -7.68 -16.77
C PRO A 81 -27.70 -8.48 -15.70
N CYS A 82 -26.93 -7.82 -14.83
CA CYS A 82 -26.26 -8.51 -13.74
C CYS A 82 -27.25 -9.00 -12.68
N ARG A 83 -28.12 -8.13 -12.13
CA ARG A 83 -29.04 -8.46 -11.03
C ARG A 83 -29.86 -9.73 -11.27
N VAL A 84 -30.45 -9.85 -12.46
CA VAL A 84 -31.32 -10.98 -12.82
C VAL A 84 -30.53 -12.07 -13.54
N GLY A 85 -29.66 -11.68 -14.46
CA GLY A 85 -28.95 -12.62 -15.31
C GLY A 85 -28.01 -13.53 -14.53
N THR A 86 -27.19 -12.99 -13.62
CA THR A 86 -26.25 -13.82 -12.84
C THR A 86 -26.99 -14.82 -11.96
N ARG A 87 -28.19 -14.46 -11.49
CA ARG A 87 -29.01 -15.34 -10.66
C ARG A 87 -29.53 -16.52 -11.46
N LEU A 88 -30.06 -16.27 -12.65
CA LEU A 88 -30.54 -17.33 -13.56
C LEU A 88 -29.40 -18.26 -13.99
N VAL A 89 -28.24 -17.72 -14.36
CA VAL A 89 -27.05 -18.51 -14.70
C VAL A 89 -26.64 -19.40 -13.52
N CYS A 90 -26.56 -18.84 -12.31
CA CYS A 90 -26.24 -19.56 -11.09
C CYS A 90 -27.25 -20.70 -10.82
N ASP A 91 -28.55 -20.43 -10.88
CA ASP A 91 -29.60 -21.42 -10.63
C ASP A 91 -29.61 -22.53 -11.70
N TRP A 92 -29.35 -22.21 -12.97
CA TRP A 92 -29.25 -23.22 -14.04
C TRP A 92 -27.99 -24.08 -13.92
N LEU A 93 -26.83 -23.49 -13.61
CA LEU A 93 -25.60 -24.24 -13.40
C LEU A 93 -25.70 -25.17 -12.19
N ARG A 94 -26.32 -24.74 -11.09
CA ARG A 94 -26.63 -25.59 -9.94
C ARG A 94 -27.48 -26.81 -10.32
N LYS A 95 -28.54 -26.59 -11.09
CA LYS A 95 -29.40 -27.69 -11.57
C LYS A 95 -28.65 -28.65 -12.48
N ILE A 96 -27.79 -28.15 -13.36
CA ILE A 96 -26.96 -29.01 -14.21
C ILE A 96 -25.98 -29.81 -13.35
N ALA A 97 -25.32 -29.19 -12.37
CA ALA A 97 -24.41 -29.89 -11.46
C ALA A 97 -25.11 -30.93 -10.57
N SER A 98 -26.39 -30.71 -10.20
CA SER A 98 -27.18 -31.66 -9.40
C SER A 98 -27.79 -32.82 -10.22
N GLY A 99 -27.66 -32.80 -11.55
CA GLY A 99 -28.30 -33.78 -12.44
C GLY A 99 -29.76 -33.47 -12.80
N GLU A 100 -30.30 -32.33 -12.37
CA GLU A 100 -31.65 -31.83 -12.69
C GLU A 100 -31.64 -30.85 -13.89
N GLY A 101 -30.55 -30.83 -14.64
CA GLY A 101 -30.35 -29.95 -15.79
C GLY A 101 -31.26 -30.29 -16.96
N ARG A 102 -31.43 -29.33 -17.88
CA ARG A 102 -32.06 -29.55 -19.19
C ARG A 102 -31.08 -29.10 -20.27
N ALA A 103 -31.00 -29.82 -21.39
CA ALA A 103 -30.12 -29.48 -22.49
C ALA A 103 -30.31 -28.03 -23.00
N GLU A 104 -31.56 -27.56 -23.04
CA GLU A 104 -31.90 -26.17 -23.40
C GLU A 104 -31.22 -25.12 -22.51
N ASN A 105 -30.99 -25.44 -21.24
CA ASN A 105 -30.39 -24.50 -20.29
C ASN A 105 -28.93 -24.24 -20.64
N VAL A 106 -28.20 -25.19 -21.24
CA VAL A 106 -26.78 -25.01 -21.59
C VAL A 106 -26.61 -23.89 -22.61
N ALA A 107 -27.43 -23.89 -23.68
CA ALA A 107 -27.43 -22.83 -24.68
C ALA A 107 -27.86 -21.48 -24.08
N ARG A 108 -28.92 -21.48 -23.27
CA ARG A 108 -29.42 -20.27 -22.59
C ARG A 108 -28.42 -19.65 -21.63
N ILE A 109 -27.63 -20.47 -20.91
CA ILE A 109 -26.54 -19.96 -20.06
C ILE A 109 -25.54 -19.20 -20.93
N GLY A 110 -25.12 -19.76 -22.07
CA GLY A 110 -24.16 -19.11 -22.97
C GLY A 110 -24.66 -17.77 -23.52
N ASP A 111 -25.92 -17.71 -23.95
CA ASP A 111 -26.54 -16.47 -24.46
C ASP A 111 -26.66 -15.41 -23.35
N LEU A 112 -27.17 -15.81 -22.19
CA LEU A 112 -27.36 -14.91 -21.06
C LEU A 112 -26.01 -14.41 -20.51
N ALA A 113 -25.00 -15.27 -20.42
CA ALA A 113 -23.64 -14.91 -20.02
C ALA A 113 -23.02 -13.85 -20.94
N ARG A 114 -23.23 -13.95 -22.26
CA ARG A 114 -22.82 -12.91 -23.22
C ARG A 114 -23.57 -11.59 -22.99
N GLN A 115 -24.89 -11.64 -22.80
CA GLN A 115 -25.69 -10.45 -22.52
C GLN A 115 -25.30 -9.76 -21.20
N ILE A 116 -24.99 -10.53 -20.16
CA ILE A 116 -24.50 -9.99 -18.89
C ILE A 116 -23.15 -9.30 -19.12
N ARG A 117 -22.23 -9.95 -19.82
CA ARG A 117 -20.90 -9.41 -20.14
C ARG A 117 -20.99 -8.06 -20.85
N GLU A 118 -21.85 -7.97 -21.87
CA GLU A 118 -21.95 -6.81 -22.74
C GLU A 118 -22.86 -5.70 -22.16
N GLY A 119 -23.85 -6.07 -21.35
CA GLY A 119 -24.85 -5.15 -20.79
C GLY A 119 -24.59 -4.65 -19.36
N SER A 120 -23.58 -5.19 -18.66
CA SER A 120 -23.30 -4.81 -17.27
C SER A 120 -22.46 -3.54 -17.14
N LYS A 121 -22.76 -2.75 -16.10
CA LYS A 121 -22.10 -1.45 -15.83
C LYS A 121 -20.67 -1.59 -15.26
N CYS A 122 -20.37 -2.67 -14.53
CA CYS A 122 -19.11 -2.82 -13.81
C CYS A 122 -18.41 -4.15 -14.14
N SER A 123 -17.16 -4.29 -13.67
CA SER A 123 -16.33 -5.44 -14.00
C SER A 123 -16.87 -6.78 -13.47
N ILE A 124 -17.60 -6.83 -12.35
CA ILE A 124 -18.22 -8.09 -11.88
C ILE A 124 -19.08 -8.73 -12.97
N GLY A 125 -19.97 -7.95 -13.59
CA GLY A 125 -20.81 -8.46 -14.68
C GLY A 125 -20.04 -8.61 -16.01
N GLN A 126 -19.11 -7.70 -16.30
CA GLN A 126 -18.35 -7.72 -17.56
C GLN A 126 -17.33 -8.87 -17.62
N THR A 127 -16.72 -9.26 -16.50
CA THR A 127 -15.65 -10.28 -16.53
C THR A 127 -16.01 -11.55 -15.76
N GLY A 128 -16.95 -11.49 -14.82
CA GLY A 128 -17.40 -12.67 -14.06
C GLY A 128 -18.09 -13.73 -14.92
N MET A 129 -18.48 -13.44 -16.17
CA MET A 129 -19.04 -14.45 -17.08
C MET A 129 -17.99 -15.08 -18.01
N ASN A 130 -16.82 -14.47 -18.15
CA ASN A 130 -15.76 -14.95 -19.05
C ASN A 130 -15.35 -16.41 -18.80
N PRO A 131 -15.04 -16.84 -17.56
CA PRO A 131 -14.65 -18.22 -17.33
C PRO A 131 -15.78 -19.20 -17.64
N ILE A 132 -17.05 -18.86 -17.36
CA ILE A 132 -18.20 -19.70 -17.70
C ILE A 132 -18.32 -19.86 -19.22
N LEU A 133 -18.15 -18.77 -19.98
CA LEU A 133 -18.13 -18.80 -21.44
C LEU A 133 -16.97 -19.67 -21.98
N HIS A 134 -15.79 -19.60 -21.37
CA HIS A 134 -14.65 -20.45 -21.70
C HIS A 134 -14.96 -21.93 -21.39
N ALA A 135 -15.57 -22.23 -20.24
CA ALA A 135 -15.96 -23.59 -19.89
C ALA A 135 -16.92 -24.19 -20.91
N LEU A 136 -17.96 -23.44 -21.30
CA LEU A 136 -18.93 -23.88 -22.31
C LEU A 136 -18.28 -24.11 -23.68
N LYS A 137 -17.28 -23.29 -24.05
CA LYS A 137 -16.54 -23.41 -25.31
C LYS A 137 -15.58 -24.60 -25.34
N TYR A 138 -14.80 -24.81 -24.29
CA TYR A 138 -13.68 -25.77 -24.28
C TYR A 138 -14.02 -27.12 -23.60
N PHE A 139 -15.14 -27.20 -22.89
CA PHE A 139 -15.65 -28.42 -22.25
C PHE A 139 -17.14 -28.69 -22.56
N PRO A 140 -17.62 -28.53 -23.80
CA PRO A 140 -19.06 -28.64 -24.13
C PRO A 140 -19.65 -30.02 -23.78
N GLN A 141 -18.85 -31.07 -23.91
CA GLN A 141 -19.28 -32.44 -23.59
C GLN A 141 -19.59 -32.62 -22.11
N ALA A 142 -18.84 -31.98 -21.21
CA ALA A 142 -19.07 -32.09 -19.77
C ALA A 142 -20.44 -31.53 -19.37
N PHE A 143 -20.81 -30.37 -19.92
CA PHE A 143 -22.13 -29.76 -19.69
C PHE A 143 -23.26 -30.56 -20.34
N THR A 144 -23.04 -31.07 -21.55
CA THR A 144 -24.04 -31.89 -22.26
C THR A 144 -24.31 -33.19 -21.52
N ASP A 145 -23.25 -33.87 -21.06
CA ASP A 145 -23.36 -35.11 -20.28
C ASP A 145 -24.07 -34.88 -18.95
N ALA A 146 -23.69 -33.84 -18.20
CA ALA A 146 -24.37 -33.49 -16.94
C ALA A 146 -25.85 -33.18 -17.15
N ALA A 147 -26.20 -32.45 -18.22
CA ALA A 147 -27.58 -32.04 -18.52
C ALA A 147 -28.47 -33.13 -19.13
N THR A 148 -27.90 -34.15 -19.80
CA THR A 148 -28.68 -35.17 -20.52
C THR A 148 -28.66 -36.54 -19.84
N LYS A 149 -27.54 -36.91 -19.22
CA LYS A 149 -27.37 -38.20 -18.56
C LYS A 149 -27.72 -38.16 -17.06
N GLY A 150 -28.12 -36.99 -16.54
CA GLY A 150 -28.44 -36.81 -15.12
C GLY A 150 -27.27 -37.08 -14.19
N ARG A 151 -26.02 -36.93 -14.67
CA ARG A 151 -24.83 -37.15 -13.86
C ARG A 151 -24.73 -36.04 -12.82
N LYS A 152 -24.81 -36.41 -11.54
CA LYS A 152 -24.45 -35.51 -10.45
C LYS A 152 -22.94 -35.29 -10.44
N SER A 153 -22.51 -34.03 -10.51
CA SER A 153 -21.11 -33.67 -10.39
C SER A 153 -20.63 -33.91 -8.95
N PRO A 154 -19.43 -34.48 -8.75
CA PRO A 154 -18.84 -34.57 -7.42
C PRO A 154 -18.52 -33.17 -6.90
N GLU A 155 -18.85 -32.91 -5.64
CA GLU A 155 -18.61 -31.61 -5.01
C GLU A 155 -17.12 -31.42 -4.71
N GLY A 156 -16.54 -30.34 -5.25
CA GLY A 156 -15.17 -29.93 -4.95
C GLY A 156 -15.06 -29.03 -3.72
N ARG A 157 -13.83 -28.82 -3.25
CA ARG A 157 -13.50 -27.81 -2.24
C ARG A 157 -12.99 -26.56 -2.94
N TYR A 158 -13.67 -25.44 -2.72
CA TYR A 158 -13.34 -24.17 -3.37
C TYR A 158 -13.13 -23.06 -2.34
N ARG A 159 -12.25 -22.13 -2.70
CA ARG A 159 -12.11 -20.84 -2.01
C ARG A 159 -12.15 -19.75 -3.06
N PHE A 160 -12.80 -18.63 -2.78
CA PHE A 160 -12.77 -17.46 -3.66
C PHE A 160 -12.44 -16.21 -2.88
N SER A 161 -11.96 -15.20 -3.60
CA SER A 161 -11.74 -13.86 -3.07
C SER A 161 -11.96 -12.85 -4.18
N VAL A 162 -12.20 -11.61 -3.77
CA VAL A 162 -12.45 -10.46 -4.63
C VAL A 162 -11.28 -9.51 -4.51
N THR A 163 -10.87 -8.95 -5.65
CA THR A 163 -9.83 -7.93 -5.69
C THR A 163 -10.20 -6.85 -6.70
N ALA A 164 -9.44 -5.77 -6.74
CA ALA A 164 -9.48 -4.80 -7.82
C ALA A 164 -8.04 -4.32 -8.07
N PRO A 165 -7.73 -3.79 -9.26
CA PRO A 165 -6.41 -3.24 -9.58
C PRO A 165 -5.85 -2.29 -8.51
N CYS A 166 -6.68 -1.43 -7.94
CA CYS A 166 -6.31 -0.50 -6.88
C CYS A 166 -6.10 -1.19 -5.52
N VAL A 167 -6.89 -2.22 -5.20
CA VAL A 167 -6.81 -3.00 -3.95
C VAL A 167 -5.56 -3.87 -3.95
N SER A 168 -5.25 -4.53 -5.07
CA SER A 168 -4.13 -5.48 -5.18
C SER A 168 -2.78 -4.83 -4.90
N VAL A 169 -2.60 -3.57 -5.30
CA VAL A 169 -1.35 -2.81 -5.10
C VAL A 169 -1.33 -1.98 -3.84
N CYS A 170 -2.48 -1.76 -3.18
CA CYS A 170 -2.53 -1.01 -1.93
C CYS A 170 -1.83 -1.83 -0.82
N PRO A 171 -0.75 -1.33 -0.19
CA PRO A 171 -0.06 -2.09 0.85
C PRO A 171 -0.96 -2.43 2.05
N SER A 172 -1.87 -1.52 2.40
CA SER A 172 -2.85 -1.71 3.49
C SER A 172 -4.11 -2.49 3.09
N SER A 173 -4.22 -2.97 1.84
CA SER A 173 -5.39 -3.72 1.34
C SER A 173 -6.73 -2.99 1.59
N LEU A 174 -6.77 -1.69 1.33
CA LEU A 174 -8.01 -0.91 1.43
C LEU A 174 -9.04 -1.40 0.41
N ASP A 175 -10.31 -1.52 0.81
CA ASP A 175 -11.42 -1.75 -0.11
C ASP A 175 -11.81 -0.43 -0.81
N ILE A 176 -10.95 -0.04 -1.76
CA ILE A 176 -11.05 1.25 -2.45
C ILE A 176 -12.35 1.42 -3.21
N PRO A 177 -12.81 0.45 -4.03
CA PRO A 177 -14.04 0.66 -4.75
C PRO A 177 -15.25 0.82 -3.83
N ARG A 178 -15.30 0.14 -2.66
CA ARG A 178 -16.41 0.25 -1.70
C ARG A 178 -16.49 1.63 -1.07
N TYR A 179 -15.41 2.15 -0.50
CA TYR A 179 -15.48 3.46 0.15
C TYR A 179 -15.67 4.60 -0.86
N VAL A 180 -15.18 4.44 -2.10
CA VAL A 180 -15.45 5.38 -3.19
C VAL A 180 -16.93 5.32 -3.61
N GLU A 181 -17.52 4.12 -3.74
CA GLU A 181 -18.95 3.96 -4.00
C GLU A 181 -19.81 4.58 -2.89
N GLU A 182 -19.42 4.41 -1.63
CA GLU A 182 -20.06 5.05 -0.48
C GLU A 182 -20.00 6.59 -0.54
N ILE A 183 -18.91 7.20 -1.05
CA ILE A 183 -18.85 8.65 -1.29
C ILE A 183 -19.80 9.07 -2.41
N GLY A 184 -19.81 8.36 -3.54
CA GLY A 184 -20.73 8.65 -4.65
C GLY A 184 -22.20 8.56 -4.23
N GLU A 185 -22.51 7.72 -3.25
CA GLU A 185 -23.86 7.58 -2.67
C GLU A 185 -24.11 8.49 -1.47
N GLN A 186 -23.21 9.45 -1.21
CA GLN A 186 -23.25 10.42 -0.11
C GLN A 186 -23.28 9.79 1.30
N ARG A 187 -22.82 8.54 1.43
CA ARG A 187 -22.64 7.81 2.69
C ARG A 187 -21.22 8.02 3.24
N PHE A 188 -20.90 9.26 3.57
CA PHE A 188 -19.53 9.66 3.92
C PHE A 188 -19.01 9.05 5.22
N ALA A 189 -19.89 8.85 6.21
CA ALA A 189 -19.51 8.24 7.48
C ALA A 189 -19.20 6.75 7.31
N GLU A 190 -19.99 6.06 6.50
CA GLU A 190 -19.80 4.66 6.12
C GLU A 190 -18.52 4.50 5.31
N SER A 191 -18.25 5.42 4.37
CA SER A 191 -16.99 5.49 3.63
C SER A 191 -15.77 5.53 4.56
N LEU A 192 -15.79 6.42 5.55
CA LEU A 192 -14.71 6.51 6.54
C LEU A 192 -14.62 5.25 7.41
N ALA A 193 -15.75 4.66 7.78
CA ALA A 193 -15.77 3.40 8.53
C ALA A 193 -15.14 2.25 7.72
N THR A 194 -15.45 2.12 6.43
CA THR A 194 -14.84 1.16 5.51
C THR A 194 -13.32 1.38 5.40
N ILE A 195 -12.85 2.63 5.33
CA ILE A 195 -11.41 2.92 5.36
C ILE A 195 -10.79 2.44 6.68
N ARG A 196 -11.47 2.66 7.81
CA ARG A 196 -11.02 2.28 9.16
C ARG A 196 -11.04 0.79 9.46
N GLU A 197 -11.72 -0.02 8.65
CA GLU A 197 -11.58 -1.47 8.67
C GLU A 197 -10.12 -1.89 8.39
N SER A 198 -9.34 -1.08 7.65
CA SER A 198 -7.96 -1.40 7.24
C SER A 198 -6.87 -0.46 7.76
N ILE A 199 -7.16 0.83 8.00
CA ILE A 199 -6.15 1.78 8.52
C ILE A 199 -6.74 2.71 9.59
N CYS A 200 -5.95 3.08 10.60
CA CYS A 200 -6.37 4.07 11.61
C CYS A 200 -6.11 5.53 11.21
N MET A 201 -5.27 5.76 10.19
CA MET A 201 -4.76 7.09 9.82
C MET A 201 -5.25 7.54 8.44
N ALA A 202 -6.57 7.61 8.26
CA ALA A 202 -7.22 7.95 7.00
C ALA A 202 -6.91 9.39 6.53
N GLY A 203 -6.98 10.38 7.43
CA GLY A 203 -6.70 11.79 7.17
C GLY A 203 -5.23 12.04 6.86
N THR A 204 -4.33 11.37 7.57
CA THR A 204 -2.90 11.40 7.25
C THR A 204 -2.63 10.79 5.87
N LEU A 205 -3.09 9.56 5.62
CA LEU A 205 -2.89 8.88 4.33
C LEU A 205 -3.72 9.48 3.18
N GLY A 206 -4.65 10.38 3.47
CA GLY A 206 -5.35 11.20 2.48
C GLY A 206 -4.52 12.40 2.02
N ARG A 207 -3.47 12.76 2.74
CA ARG A 207 -2.59 13.89 2.41
C ARG A 207 -1.29 13.43 1.78
N VAL A 208 -0.63 12.45 2.40
CA VAL A 208 0.79 12.13 2.12
C VAL A 208 1.01 10.79 1.41
N CYS A 209 -0.04 10.06 1.05
CA CYS A 209 0.11 8.76 0.39
C CYS A 209 0.61 8.91 -1.06
N ILE A 210 1.62 8.11 -1.42
CA ILE A 210 2.19 8.02 -2.78
C ILE A 210 1.29 7.31 -3.80
N ARG A 211 0.02 7.05 -3.46
CA ARG A 211 -1.06 6.62 -4.36
C ARG A 211 -0.71 5.50 -5.38
N PRO A 212 -0.12 4.36 -4.98
CA PRO A 212 0.14 3.23 -5.90
C PRO A 212 -1.16 2.69 -6.52
N CYS A 213 -2.27 2.82 -5.79
CA CYS A 213 -3.60 2.48 -6.25
C CYS A 213 -4.09 3.32 -7.45
N GLU A 214 -3.65 4.57 -7.58
CA GLU A 214 -4.00 5.42 -8.71
C GLU A 214 -3.19 5.06 -9.96
N SER A 215 -1.92 4.69 -9.80
CA SER A 215 -1.06 4.21 -10.89
C SER A 215 -1.57 2.94 -11.57
N ASN A 216 -2.33 2.12 -10.82
CA ASN A 216 -2.97 0.90 -11.33
C ASN A 216 -4.48 1.05 -11.52
N CYS A 217 -5.00 2.28 -11.56
CA CYS A 217 -6.42 2.52 -11.75
C CYS A 217 -6.84 2.16 -13.18
N ARG A 218 -7.78 1.22 -13.35
CA ARG A 218 -8.33 0.84 -14.67
C ARG A 218 -8.89 2.04 -15.45
N ARG A 219 -9.40 3.06 -14.75
CA ARG A 219 -9.92 4.30 -15.36
C ARG A 219 -8.82 5.09 -16.10
N ALA A 220 -7.56 4.99 -15.66
CA ALA A 220 -6.43 5.65 -16.32
C ALA A 220 -6.14 5.13 -17.75
N ASN A 221 -6.67 3.96 -18.13
CA ASN A 221 -6.61 3.48 -19.52
C ASN A 221 -7.63 4.19 -20.43
N LEU A 222 -8.62 4.87 -19.86
CA LEU A 222 -9.67 5.58 -20.59
C LEU A 222 -9.40 7.09 -20.61
N ASP A 223 -9.23 7.69 -19.43
CA ASP A 223 -8.94 9.12 -19.26
C ASP A 223 -7.89 9.34 -18.16
N GLU A 224 -8.32 9.59 -16.92
CA GLU A 224 -7.48 9.89 -15.77
C GLU A 224 -7.87 9.02 -14.58
N SER A 225 -6.89 8.65 -13.75
CA SER A 225 -7.15 7.90 -12.52
C SER A 225 -8.17 8.60 -11.62
N ILE A 226 -8.90 7.79 -10.84
CA ILE A 226 -9.69 8.31 -9.72
C ILE A 226 -8.75 8.94 -8.70
N SER A 227 -9.09 10.09 -8.15
CA SER A 227 -8.38 10.78 -7.06
C SER A 227 -8.57 10.07 -5.72
N ILE A 228 -8.14 8.82 -5.64
CA ILE A 228 -8.30 7.92 -4.48
C ILE A 228 -7.68 8.54 -3.21
N LYS A 229 -6.50 9.16 -3.32
CA LYS A 229 -5.84 9.88 -2.20
C LYS A 229 -6.77 10.95 -1.63
N ASN A 230 -7.34 11.79 -2.49
CA ASN A 230 -8.12 12.96 -2.11
C ASN A 230 -9.55 12.60 -1.66
N LEU A 231 -10.15 11.56 -2.24
CA LEU A 231 -11.44 11.03 -1.76
C LEU A 231 -11.33 10.46 -0.34
N LYS A 232 -10.21 9.80 -0.03
CA LYS A 232 -9.91 9.35 1.34
C LYS A 232 -9.73 10.53 2.29
N ARG A 233 -9.02 11.57 1.87
CA ARG A 233 -8.90 12.83 2.63
C ARG A 233 -10.29 13.42 2.89
N PHE A 234 -11.12 13.55 1.86
CA PHE A 234 -12.47 14.08 1.97
C PHE A 234 -13.31 13.32 3.02
N ALA A 235 -13.28 11.98 3.01
CA ALA A 235 -14.02 11.19 3.99
C ALA A 235 -13.54 11.47 5.43
N ALA A 236 -12.24 11.64 5.64
CA ALA A 236 -11.67 11.98 6.95
C ALA A 236 -11.97 13.43 7.36
N ASP A 237 -11.79 14.40 6.46
CA ASP A 237 -12.04 15.81 6.70
C ASP A 237 -13.54 16.08 6.96
N TYR A 238 -14.45 15.34 6.32
CA TYR A 238 -15.89 15.43 6.59
C TYR A 238 -16.25 15.07 8.04
N GLU A 239 -15.56 14.09 8.66
CA GLU A 239 -15.76 13.79 10.08
C GLU A 239 -15.32 14.96 10.97
N ILE A 240 -14.23 15.63 10.59
CA ILE A 240 -13.70 16.81 11.27
C ILE A 240 -14.71 17.96 11.21
N GLU A 241 -15.20 18.28 10.02
CA GLU A 241 -16.18 19.35 9.79
C GLU A 241 -17.50 19.11 10.54
N LYS A 242 -17.92 17.86 10.70
CA LYS A 242 -19.15 17.50 11.42
C LYS A 242 -18.97 17.31 12.92
N ASP A 243 -17.78 17.59 13.44
CA ASP A 243 -17.39 17.39 14.84
C ASP A 243 -17.81 16.01 15.36
N ARG A 244 -17.63 14.99 14.52
CA ARG A 244 -17.97 13.61 14.85
C ARG A 244 -16.77 12.96 15.50
N HIS A 245 -17.04 12.25 16.60
CA HIS A 245 -16.09 11.34 17.20
C HIS A 245 -16.55 9.91 16.96
N PRO A 246 -15.69 9.02 16.45
CA PRO A 246 -16.04 7.62 16.34
C PRO A 246 -16.35 7.09 17.74
N LYS A 247 -17.51 6.45 17.89
CA LYS A 247 -17.82 5.70 19.11
C LYS A 247 -16.84 4.53 19.17
N GLY A 248 -15.75 4.69 19.91
CA GLY A 248 -14.81 3.61 20.18
C GLY A 248 -15.56 2.48 20.85
N ALA A 249 -15.82 1.40 20.11
CA ALA A 249 -16.25 0.15 20.72
C ALA A 249 -15.02 -0.43 21.40
N ALA A 250 -14.78 -0.05 22.65
CA ALA A 250 -13.84 -0.76 23.50
C ALA A 250 -14.32 -2.22 23.57
N ALA A 251 -13.63 -3.12 22.88
CA ALA A 251 -13.94 -4.54 22.97
C ALA A 251 -13.78 -4.97 24.44
N LYS A 252 -14.71 -5.81 24.93
CA LYS A 252 -14.61 -6.36 26.29
C LYS A 252 -13.26 -7.06 26.42
N SER A 253 -12.46 -6.58 27.37
CA SER A 253 -11.04 -6.92 27.46
C SER A 253 -10.82 -8.42 27.64
N ALA A 254 -9.94 -9.02 26.83
CA ALA A 254 -9.37 -10.35 27.09
C ALA A 254 -8.32 -10.32 28.22
N GLY A 255 -8.05 -9.13 28.80
CA GLY A 255 -7.19 -8.92 29.97
C GLY A 255 -5.67 -8.99 29.70
N ARG A 256 -5.24 -9.30 28.47
CA ARG A 256 -3.81 -9.46 28.14
C ARG A 256 -3.20 -8.16 27.63
N LYS A 257 -2.02 -7.83 28.16
CA LYS A 257 -1.25 -6.63 27.81
C LYS A 257 -0.28 -6.91 26.67
N VAL A 258 -0.14 -5.97 25.74
CA VAL A 258 0.84 -6.03 24.64
C VAL A 258 1.68 -4.76 24.63
N ALA A 259 3.01 -4.89 24.59
CA ALA A 259 3.92 -3.74 24.50
C ALA A 259 4.22 -3.40 23.05
N ILE A 260 4.20 -2.12 22.71
CA ILE A 260 4.50 -1.60 21.38
C ILE A 260 5.60 -0.56 21.51
N ILE A 261 6.72 -0.75 20.80
CA ILE A 261 7.86 0.16 20.83
C ILE A 261 7.80 1.06 19.59
N GLY A 262 7.54 2.35 19.82
CA GLY A 262 7.38 3.39 18.79
C GLY A 262 5.93 3.72 18.46
N ALA A 263 5.58 5.00 18.51
CA ALA A 263 4.29 5.58 18.12
C ALA A 263 4.30 6.08 16.66
N GLY A 264 5.10 5.46 15.79
CA GLY A 264 5.02 5.68 14.34
C GLY A 264 3.80 5.00 13.71
N PRO A 265 3.57 5.16 12.40
CA PRO A 265 2.40 4.61 11.71
C PRO A 265 2.23 3.09 11.86
N ALA A 266 3.33 2.33 11.91
CA ALA A 266 3.28 0.89 12.15
C ALA A 266 2.82 0.55 13.58
N GLY A 267 3.38 1.20 14.60
CA GLY A 267 3.03 1.00 15.99
C GLY A 267 1.60 1.44 16.31
N LEU A 268 1.18 2.60 15.81
CA LEU A 268 -0.19 3.11 15.93
C LEU A 268 -1.21 2.16 15.30
N SER A 269 -0.93 1.64 14.10
CA SER A 269 -1.81 0.68 13.41
C SER A 269 -1.90 -0.67 14.13
N CYS A 270 -0.75 -1.16 14.64
CA CYS A 270 -0.70 -2.37 15.44
C CYS A 270 -1.52 -2.21 16.74
N ALA A 271 -1.31 -1.11 17.47
CA ALA A 271 -2.00 -0.81 18.71
C ALA A 271 -3.52 -0.71 18.52
N TYR A 272 -3.94 0.07 17.53
CA TYR A 272 -5.35 0.25 17.21
C TYR A 272 -6.04 -1.08 16.90
N THR A 273 -5.41 -1.91 16.07
CA THR A 273 -5.97 -3.21 15.67
C THR A 273 -6.06 -4.17 16.87
N LEU A 274 -5.05 -4.20 17.74
CA LEU A 274 -5.07 -5.00 18.96
C LEU A 274 -6.13 -4.52 19.96
N ALA A 275 -6.32 -3.19 20.09
CA ALA A 275 -7.36 -2.63 20.94
C ALA A 275 -8.77 -3.02 20.48
N LEU A 276 -9.03 -2.98 19.16
CA LEU A 276 -10.30 -3.44 18.58
C LEU A 276 -10.55 -4.94 18.80
N LYS A 277 -9.50 -5.74 18.96
CA LYS A 277 -9.58 -7.16 19.30
C LYS A 277 -9.71 -7.43 20.81
N GLY A 278 -9.68 -6.40 21.64
CA GLY A 278 -9.89 -6.50 23.10
C GLY A 278 -8.61 -6.68 23.93
N TYR A 279 -7.44 -6.50 23.34
CA TYR A 279 -6.18 -6.46 24.09
C TYR A 279 -5.95 -5.08 24.74
N GLN A 280 -4.98 -5.00 25.66
CA GLN A 280 -4.54 -3.74 26.30
C GLN A 280 -3.15 -3.35 25.79
N PRO A 281 -3.06 -2.69 24.62
CA PRO A 281 -1.78 -2.24 24.08
C PRO A 281 -1.26 -0.99 24.81
N THR A 282 0.02 -1.03 25.19
CA THR A 282 0.76 0.14 25.68
C THR A 282 1.87 0.48 24.69
N ILE A 283 1.84 1.69 24.13
CA ILE A 283 2.91 2.22 23.27
C ILE A 283 3.93 2.95 24.13
N PHE A 284 5.21 2.64 23.92
CA PHE A 284 6.36 3.35 24.47
C PHE A 284 7.01 4.19 23.37
N GLU A 285 6.98 5.50 23.53
CA GLU A 285 7.47 6.47 22.54
C GLU A 285 8.55 7.37 23.16
N LYS A 286 9.68 7.51 22.45
CA LYS A 286 10.82 8.34 22.85
C LYS A 286 10.51 9.83 22.74
N LEU A 287 9.79 10.23 21.70
CA LEU A 287 9.42 11.60 21.43
C LEU A 287 8.30 12.08 22.38
N PRO A 288 8.16 13.40 22.58
CA PRO A 288 7.06 13.96 23.36
C PRO A 288 5.71 13.93 22.62
N GLU A 289 5.70 13.51 21.35
CA GLU A 289 4.54 13.51 20.47
C GLU A 289 4.46 12.20 19.65
N PRO A 290 3.26 11.75 19.25
CA PRO A 290 3.06 10.56 18.44
C PRO A 290 3.27 10.84 16.95
N GLY A 291 3.31 9.79 16.14
CA GLY A 291 3.36 9.87 14.67
C GLY A 291 4.73 9.53 14.08
N GLY A 292 5.79 9.48 14.88
CA GLY A 292 7.14 9.16 14.44
C GLY A 292 7.56 10.02 13.24
N MET A 293 8.08 9.40 12.18
CA MET A 293 8.46 10.11 10.95
C MET A 293 7.33 10.91 10.28
N ALA A 294 6.05 10.57 10.50
CA ALA A 294 4.95 11.37 9.98
C ALA A 294 4.85 12.75 10.67
N ALA A 295 5.16 12.81 11.97
CA ALA A 295 5.10 14.06 12.74
C ALA A 295 6.39 14.89 12.61
N VAL A 296 7.56 14.22 12.52
CA VAL A 296 8.86 14.91 12.54
C VAL A 296 9.49 15.13 11.16
N GLY A 297 9.06 14.35 10.17
CA GLY A 297 9.66 14.37 8.83
C GLY A 297 8.79 15.02 7.76
N ILE A 298 7.48 15.18 7.99
CA ILE A 298 6.57 15.77 7.01
C ILE A 298 6.14 17.16 7.53
N PRO A 299 6.38 18.24 6.76
CA PRO A 299 6.01 19.59 7.17
C PRO A 299 4.49 19.81 7.28
N ASP A 300 4.09 20.78 8.11
CA ASP A 300 2.68 21.13 8.37
C ASP A 300 1.90 21.54 7.11
N PHE A 301 2.57 22.17 6.13
CA PHE A 301 1.93 22.58 4.86
C PHE A 301 1.49 21.39 3.99
N ARG A 302 1.98 20.18 4.28
CA ARG A 302 1.55 18.91 3.66
C ARG A 302 0.72 18.06 4.60
N LEU A 303 1.09 18.01 5.87
CA LEU A 303 0.42 17.22 6.90
C LEU A 303 0.30 18.04 8.18
N PRO A 304 -0.83 18.73 8.39
CA PRO A 304 -1.01 19.51 9.60
C PRO A 304 -0.99 18.61 10.84
N ARG A 305 -0.18 18.96 11.84
CA ARG A 305 -0.07 18.22 13.12
C ARG A 305 -1.39 17.93 13.82
N GLN A 306 -2.38 18.81 13.69
CA GLN A 306 -3.69 18.62 14.30
C GLN A 306 -4.42 17.38 13.74
N ILE A 307 -4.19 17.04 12.46
CA ILE A 307 -4.75 15.84 11.83
C ILE A 307 -4.18 14.58 12.50
N LEU A 308 -2.85 14.52 12.65
CA LEU A 308 -2.17 13.42 13.35
C LEU A 308 -2.64 13.31 14.80
N GLY A 309 -2.69 14.44 15.52
CA GLY A 309 -3.15 14.48 16.91
C GLY A 309 -4.56 13.91 17.08
N ARG A 310 -5.51 14.34 16.23
CA ARG A 310 -6.89 13.85 16.25
C ARG A 310 -6.98 12.34 15.97
N GLU A 311 -6.22 11.84 15.00
CA GLU A 311 -6.20 10.41 14.71
C GLU A 311 -5.63 9.59 15.87
N VAL A 312 -4.62 10.12 16.56
CA VAL A 312 -4.07 9.48 17.76
C VAL A 312 -5.06 9.52 18.93
N ASP A 313 -5.84 10.58 19.07
CA ASP A 313 -6.88 10.65 20.10
C ASP A 313 -7.99 9.61 19.86
N ILE A 314 -8.32 9.33 18.60
CA ILE A 314 -9.21 8.22 18.23
C ILE A 314 -8.61 6.88 18.64
N ILE A 315 -7.31 6.68 18.41
CA ILE A 315 -6.59 5.46 18.80
C ILE A 315 -6.58 5.29 20.33
N LYS A 316 -6.33 6.36 21.08
CA LYS A 316 -6.44 6.37 22.55
C LYS A 316 -7.86 6.04 23.00
N GLY A 317 -8.86 6.63 22.34
CA GLY A 317 -10.29 6.35 22.59
C GLY A 317 -10.70 4.90 22.34
N ALA A 318 -9.95 4.15 21.52
CA ALA A 318 -10.14 2.70 21.34
C ALA A 318 -9.60 1.85 22.51
N GLY A 319 -8.87 2.45 23.45
CA GLY A 319 -8.29 1.77 24.62
C GLY A 319 -6.77 1.62 24.59
N VAL A 320 -6.07 2.35 23.72
CA VAL A 320 -4.60 2.34 23.64
C VAL A 320 -3.99 3.30 24.65
N GLU A 321 -3.04 2.83 25.46
CA GLU A 321 -2.21 3.67 26.33
C GLU A 321 -0.94 4.09 25.57
N ILE A 322 -0.54 5.36 25.66
CA ILE A 322 0.71 5.86 25.07
C ILE A 322 1.54 6.56 26.14
N ARG A 323 2.79 6.10 26.33
CA ARG A 323 3.78 6.66 27.24
C ARG A 323 4.88 7.37 26.45
N TYR A 324 4.83 8.69 26.45
CA TYR A 324 5.82 9.55 25.81
C TYR A 324 7.07 9.74 26.67
N GLY A 325 8.18 10.12 26.05
CA GLY A 325 9.47 10.32 26.73
C GLY A 325 10.12 9.04 27.26
N VAL A 326 9.71 7.86 26.78
CA VAL A 326 10.28 6.58 27.19
C VAL A 326 11.13 6.02 26.05
N GLU A 327 12.45 6.00 26.24
CA GLU A 327 13.41 5.41 25.31
C GLU A 327 13.76 3.98 25.75
N VAL A 328 13.17 2.99 25.05
CA VAL A 328 13.52 1.58 25.29
C VAL A 328 15.01 1.39 25.03
N GLY A 329 15.72 0.75 25.96
CA GLY A 329 17.17 0.65 26.03
C GLY A 329 17.81 1.58 27.07
N LYS A 330 17.08 2.58 27.57
CA LYS A 330 17.53 3.47 28.66
C LYS A 330 16.65 3.35 29.89
N GLU A 331 15.40 3.81 29.83
CA GLU A 331 14.49 3.79 30.98
C GLU A 331 13.88 2.40 31.23
N ILE A 332 13.68 1.61 30.17
CA ILE A 332 13.16 0.25 30.23
C ILE A 332 13.87 -0.63 29.19
N THR A 333 14.11 -1.90 29.51
CA THR A 333 14.74 -2.82 28.55
C THR A 333 13.71 -3.69 27.84
N LEU A 334 14.07 -4.24 26.68
CA LEU A 334 13.25 -5.22 25.98
C LEU A 334 12.98 -6.47 26.85
N THR A 335 13.97 -6.88 27.66
CA THR A 335 13.83 -7.98 28.61
C THR A 335 12.78 -7.68 29.69
N ASP A 336 12.66 -6.45 30.15
CA ASP A 336 11.64 -6.07 31.14
C ASP A 336 10.24 -6.07 30.51
N LEU A 337 10.10 -5.52 29.30
CA LEU A 337 8.85 -5.55 28.55
C LEU A 337 8.35 -6.98 28.33
N ARG A 338 9.24 -7.93 28.05
CA ARG A 338 8.87 -9.34 27.86
C ARG A 338 8.41 -10.05 29.14
N LYS A 339 8.74 -9.54 30.32
CA LYS A 339 8.25 -10.10 31.59
C LYS A 339 6.83 -9.63 31.90
N ASP A 340 6.55 -8.36 31.61
CA ASP A 340 5.30 -7.70 32.01
C ASP A 340 4.19 -7.78 30.95
N TYR A 341 4.54 -8.09 29.70
CA TYR A 341 3.62 -8.12 28.56
C TYR A 341 3.62 -9.48 27.87
N ALA A 342 2.45 -9.91 27.39
CA ALA A 342 2.28 -11.22 26.76
C ALA A 342 2.90 -11.30 25.36
N ALA A 343 3.08 -10.17 24.71
CA ALA A 343 3.79 -10.03 23.43
C ALA A 343 4.41 -8.63 23.33
N VAL A 344 5.45 -8.51 22.52
CA VAL A 344 6.12 -7.24 22.22
C VAL A 344 6.15 -7.02 20.71
N PHE A 345 5.82 -5.81 20.27
CA PHE A 345 5.94 -5.39 18.88
C PHE A 345 6.96 -4.25 18.75
N ILE A 346 7.88 -4.37 17.81
CA ILE A 346 8.93 -3.37 17.53
C ILE A 346 8.59 -2.64 16.22
N GLY A 347 8.36 -1.33 16.33
CA GLY A 347 8.03 -0.43 15.22
C GLY A 347 8.80 0.90 15.27
N VAL A 348 10.09 0.84 15.60
CA VAL A 348 10.95 2.01 15.87
C VAL A 348 11.34 2.84 14.65
N GLY A 349 11.05 2.37 13.44
CA GLY A 349 11.33 3.11 12.20
C GLY A 349 12.82 3.31 11.89
N ALA A 350 13.13 4.27 11.01
CA ALA A 350 14.49 4.62 10.57
C ALA A 350 14.75 6.13 10.76
N HIS A 351 15.08 6.55 11.99
CA HIS A 351 15.19 7.97 12.34
C HIS A 351 16.59 8.58 12.10
N ASP A 352 17.63 7.76 11.98
CA ASP A 352 18.99 8.26 11.81
C ASP A 352 19.26 8.61 10.34
N SER A 353 20.19 9.53 10.07
CA SER A 353 20.57 9.91 8.71
C SER A 353 21.76 9.08 8.19
N MET A 354 21.79 8.82 6.89
CA MET A 354 22.94 8.22 6.23
C MET A 354 24.07 9.27 6.07
N PRO A 355 25.34 8.90 6.33
CA PRO A 355 26.47 9.80 6.07
C PRO A 355 26.71 9.96 4.57
N MET A 356 27.13 11.15 4.14
CA MET A 356 27.47 11.46 2.75
C MET A 356 28.79 10.81 2.31
N GLY A 357 29.71 10.59 3.25
CA GLY A 357 31.04 10.05 2.98
C GLY A 357 31.97 11.06 2.30
N VAL A 358 31.78 12.35 2.57
CA VAL A 358 32.59 13.43 1.98
C VAL A 358 33.71 13.88 2.91
N GLU A 359 34.76 14.47 2.34
CA GLU A 359 35.85 15.01 3.15
C GLU A 359 35.34 16.12 4.08
N GLY A 360 35.64 16.01 5.38
CA GLY A 360 35.28 16.97 6.41
C GLY A 360 33.96 16.70 7.14
N GLU A 361 33.17 15.71 6.73
CA GLU A 361 31.83 15.45 7.31
C GLU A 361 31.83 15.22 8.84
N GLU A 362 32.86 14.55 9.37
CA GLU A 362 32.93 14.16 10.78
C GLU A 362 33.39 15.28 11.74
N MET A 363 33.69 16.47 11.22
CA MET A 363 34.33 17.55 11.98
C MET A 363 33.36 18.43 12.80
N GLY A 364 32.05 18.15 12.73
CA GLY A 364 31.04 18.76 13.62
C GLY A 364 30.82 20.27 13.40
N TYR A 365 30.79 20.73 12.15
CA TYR A 365 30.64 22.15 11.82
C TYR A 365 29.27 22.73 12.21
N ARG A 366 29.25 24.01 12.60
CA ARG A 366 28.00 24.79 12.67
C ARG A 366 27.49 25.04 11.24
N GLY A 367 26.19 24.84 11.03
CA GLY A 367 25.55 24.90 9.70
C GLY A 367 25.46 23.54 8.98
N PHE A 368 26.11 22.49 9.47
CA PHE A 368 25.89 21.13 8.97
C PHE A 368 24.78 20.43 9.77
N ILE A 369 23.60 20.26 9.16
CA ILE A 369 22.40 19.82 9.90
C ILE A 369 21.72 18.66 9.17
N PRO A 370 21.60 17.47 9.78
CA PRO A 370 20.90 16.34 9.17
C PRO A 370 19.45 16.68 8.79
N GLY A 371 18.97 16.23 7.63
CA GLY A 371 17.65 16.63 7.11
C GLY A 371 16.48 16.35 8.06
N VAL A 372 16.45 15.17 8.69
CA VAL A 372 15.40 14.83 9.68
C VAL A 372 15.44 15.77 10.88
N ARG A 373 16.65 16.15 11.33
CA ARG A 373 16.79 17.09 12.46
C ARG A 373 16.36 18.51 12.07
N TYR A 374 16.74 18.94 10.87
CA TYR A 374 16.35 20.24 10.33
C TYR A 374 14.83 20.39 10.26
N LEU A 375 14.13 19.40 9.71
CA LEU A 375 12.66 19.38 9.65
C LEU A 375 12.01 19.30 11.03
N LEU A 376 12.58 18.50 11.95
CA LEU A 376 12.11 18.42 13.33
C LEU A 376 12.17 19.79 14.02
N ASP A 377 13.30 20.49 13.95
CA ASP A 377 13.46 21.79 14.58
C ASP A 377 12.49 22.83 13.97
N ILE A 378 12.32 22.85 12.64
CA ILE A 378 11.33 23.71 11.94
C ILE A 378 9.91 23.38 12.40
N SER A 379 9.57 22.10 12.47
CA SER A 379 8.24 21.68 12.92
C SER A 379 7.97 22.17 14.35
N GLN A 380 8.99 22.28 15.21
CA GLN A 380 8.87 22.86 16.56
C GLN A 380 8.84 24.40 16.59
N GLY A 381 8.74 25.06 15.44
CA GLY A 381 8.72 26.52 15.32
C GLY A 381 10.09 27.17 15.52
N LYS A 382 11.19 26.43 15.32
CA LYS A 382 12.55 26.93 15.50
C LYS A 382 13.27 27.01 14.16
N ASP A 383 13.93 28.13 13.87
CA ASP A 383 14.96 28.16 12.81
C ASP A 383 16.21 27.44 13.34
N PRO A 384 16.64 26.32 12.72
CA PRO A 384 17.79 25.55 13.20
C PRO A 384 19.12 26.30 13.11
N TYR A 385 19.21 27.32 12.25
CA TYR A 385 20.41 28.14 12.07
C TYR A 385 20.05 29.56 11.59
N PRO A 386 19.61 30.45 12.50
CA PRO A 386 19.07 31.77 12.17
C PRO A 386 20.05 32.69 11.42
N GLU A 387 21.35 32.56 11.67
CA GLU A 387 22.36 33.39 11.00
C GLU A 387 22.61 33.01 9.53
N GLY A 388 22.26 31.79 9.12
CA GLY A 388 22.49 31.30 7.76
C GLY A 388 21.37 31.66 6.80
N LYS A 389 21.74 32.11 5.59
CA LYS A 389 20.80 32.55 4.55
C LYS A 389 20.82 31.65 3.32
N LYS A 390 21.98 31.08 2.98
CA LYS A 390 22.17 30.21 1.81
C LYS A 390 22.10 28.75 2.22
N VAL A 391 21.15 28.00 1.68
CA VAL A 391 20.90 26.60 2.00
C VAL A 391 21.26 25.70 0.82
N VAL A 392 22.01 24.64 1.08
CA VAL A 392 22.22 23.54 0.14
C VAL A 392 21.68 22.25 0.75
N VAL A 393 20.69 21.66 0.10
CA VAL A 393 20.14 20.34 0.43
C VAL A 393 20.70 19.31 -0.54
N VAL A 394 21.26 18.22 -0.02
CA VAL A 394 21.84 17.14 -0.82
C VAL A 394 20.90 15.95 -0.81
N GLY A 395 20.33 15.60 -1.96
CA GLY A 395 19.41 14.46 -2.08
C GLY A 395 18.37 14.67 -3.17
N GLY A 396 17.49 13.68 -3.35
CA GLY A 396 16.40 13.77 -4.33
C GLY A 396 15.11 13.05 -3.92
N GLY A 397 15.01 12.62 -2.66
CA GLY A 397 13.79 12.04 -2.09
C GLY A 397 12.90 13.09 -1.45
N ASN A 398 11.75 12.64 -0.94
CA ASN A 398 10.77 13.54 -0.31
C ASN A 398 11.38 14.38 0.81
N VAL A 399 12.25 13.81 1.66
CA VAL A 399 12.95 14.56 2.72
C VAL A 399 13.76 15.74 2.14
N ALA A 400 14.40 15.57 0.99
CA ALA A 400 15.18 16.65 0.36
C ALA A 400 14.26 17.77 -0.16
N ILE A 401 13.13 17.40 -0.78
CA ILE A 401 12.10 18.35 -1.24
C ILE A 401 11.46 19.08 -0.05
N ASP A 402 11.15 18.37 1.02
CA ASP A 402 10.57 18.96 2.24
C ASP A 402 11.56 19.92 2.91
N CYS A 403 12.86 19.56 3.01
CA CYS A 403 13.89 20.44 3.55
C CYS A 403 14.02 21.74 2.73
N VAL A 404 14.09 21.63 1.40
CA VAL A 404 14.31 22.81 0.55
C VAL A 404 13.10 23.73 0.53
N ARG A 405 11.88 23.18 0.47
CA ARG A 405 10.63 23.96 0.53
C ARG A 405 10.37 24.57 1.91
N SER A 406 10.72 23.87 2.98
CA SER A 406 10.61 24.40 4.35
C SER A 406 11.60 25.55 4.60
N SER A 407 12.73 25.57 3.88
CA SER A 407 13.72 26.65 4.00
C SER A 407 13.16 28.00 3.55
N PHE A 408 12.37 28.04 2.47
CA PHE A 408 11.67 29.26 2.05
C PHE A 408 10.73 29.78 3.14
N ARG A 409 9.98 28.87 3.78
CA ARG A 409 8.97 29.22 4.79
C ARG A 409 9.55 29.81 6.07
N ILE A 410 10.83 29.56 6.34
CA ILE A 410 11.57 30.19 7.45
C ILE A 410 12.44 31.37 6.98
N GLY A 411 12.21 31.92 5.79
CA GLY A 411 12.88 33.13 5.30
C GLY A 411 14.20 32.91 4.56
N LYS A 412 14.55 31.67 4.19
CA LYS A 412 15.80 31.35 3.49
C LYS A 412 15.56 31.20 1.99
N GLU A 413 15.68 32.30 1.25
CA GLU A 413 15.37 32.41 -0.18
C GLU A 413 16.39 31.72 -1.10
N ASP A 414 17.66 31.63 -0.69
CA ASP A 414 18.70 31.00 -1.50
C ASP A 414 18.80 29.50 -1.18
N ALA A 415 17.73 28.78 -1.51
CA ALA A 415 17.62 27.35 -1.27
C ALA A 415 17.94 26.56 -2.55
N ASN A 416 19.02 25.78 -2.48
CA ASN A 416 19.58 25.01 -3.57
C ASN A 416 19.44 23.51 -3.27
N LEU A 417 19.02 22.72 -4.25
CA LEU A 417 18.95 21.27 -4.13
C LEU A 417 19.98 20.64 -5.06
N VAL A 418 20.91 19.88 -4.50
CA VAL A 418 21.97 19.17 -5.21
C VAL A 418 21.59 17.70 -5.34
N TYR A 419 21.51 17.23 -6.59
CA TYR A 419 21.15 15.85 -6.89
C TYR A 419 22.10 15.23 -7.91
N ARG A 420 22.61 14.05 -7.58
CA ARG A 420 23.60 13.33 -8.40
C ARG A 420 23.08 12.75 -9.72
N ARG A 421 21.76 12.77 -9.96
CA ARG A 421 21.13 12.30 -11.22
C ARG A 421 20.25 13.39 -11.83
N THR A 422 19.40 13.04 -12.79
CA THR A 422 18.44 13.96 -13.40
C THR A 422 17.07 13.85 -12.75
N ILE A 423 16.15 14.76 -13.11
CA ILE A 423 14.77 14.77 -12.62
C ILE A 423 14.05 13.42 -12.82
N VAL A 424 14.33 12.70 -13.90
CA VAL A 424 13.66 11.42 -14.24
C VAL A 424 13.97 10.32 -13.22
N GLU A 425 15.16 10.34 -12.60
CA GLU A 425 15.55 9.35 -11.61
C GLU A 425 15.23 9.75 -10.16
N MET A 426 14.65 10.94 -9.95
CA MET A 426 14.31 11.43 -8.61
C MET A 426 13.25 10.53 -7.96
N PRO A 427 13.49 10.04 -6.73
CA PRO A 427 12.52 9.21 -6.01
C PRO A 427 11.39 10.00 -5.32
N ALA A 428 11.46 11.34 -5.27
CA ALA A 428 10.38 12.15 -4.70
C ALA A 428 9.09 12.08 -5.53
N ASP A 429 7.95 12.36 -4.91
CA ASP A 429 6.66 12.40 -5.61
C ASP A 429 6.70 13.51 -6.69
N PRO A 430 6.38 13.21 -7.97
CA PRO A 430 6.40 14.19 -9.05
C PRO A 430 5.60 15.47 -8.78
N VAL A 431 4.50 15.39 -8.02
CA VAL A 431 3.70 16.57 -7.65
C VAL A 431 4.51 17.50 -6.74
N GLU A 432 5.29 16.95 -5.82
CA GLU A 432 6.10 17.72 -4.87
C GLU A 432 7.34 18.32 -5.54
N ILE A 433 7.88 17.64 -6.56
CA ILE A 433 8.96 18.20 -7.40
C ILE A 433 8.43 19.40 -8.18
N HIS A 434 7.25 19.26 -8.79
CA HIS A 434 6.61 20.34 -9.53
C HIS A 434 6.31 21.55 -8.63
N ASP A 435 5.77 21.32 -7.44
CA ASP A 435 5.55 22.37 -6.45
C ASP A 435 6.85 23.10 -6.06
N ALA A 436 7.95 22.36 -5.87
CA ALA A 436 9.25 22.94 -5.57
C ALA A 436 9.77 23.82 -6.72
N GLU A 437 9.54 23.44 -7.98
CA GLU A 437 9.87 24.25 -9.15
C GLU A 437 9.05 25.54 -9.20
N GLU A 438 7.75 25.48 -8.93
CA GLU A 438 6.88 26.67 -8.85
C GLU A 438 7.25 27.60 -7.68
N GLU A 439 7.71 27.04 -6.56
CA GLU A 439 8.26 27.77 -5.42
C GLU A 439 9.67 28.34 -5.69
N LYS A 440 10.23 28.15 -6.90
CA LYS A 440 11.52 28.67 -7.39
C LYS A 440 12.76 28.08 -6.70
N VAL A 441 12.69 26.81 -6.28
CA VAL A 441 13.86 26.06 -5.80
C VAL A 441 14.91 25.96 -6.91
N LYS A 442 16.19 26.18 -6.58
CA LYS A 442 17.30 26.04 -7.53
C LYS A 442 17.80 24.59 -7.56
N PHE A 443 17.49 23.88 -8.64
CA PHE A 443 17.93 22.49 -8.84
C PHE A 443 19.30 22.41 -9.52
N HIS A 444 20.24 21.72 -8.88
CA HIS A 444 21.55 21.36 -9.42
C HIS A 444 21.58 19.85 -9.69
N TYR A 445 21.09 19.47 -10.87
CA TYR A 445 21.16 18.09 -11.35
C TYR A 445 22.58 17.69 -11.73
N LEU A 446 22.82 16.38 -11.80
CA LEU A 446 24.12 15.81 -12.17
C LEU A 446 25.27 16.41 -11.36
N CYS A 447 25.05 16.53 -10.06
CA CYS A 447 25.97 17.20 -9.14
C CYS A 447 26.07 16.38 -7.85
N ASN A 448 27.28 16.09 -7.40
CA ASN A 448 27.52 15.36 -6.16
C ASN A 448 28.57 16.06 -5.29
N PRO A 449 28.32 16.26 -3.99
CA PRO A 449 29.32 16.81 -3.07
C PRO A 449 30.55 15.91 -2.93
N THR A 450 31.73 16.51 -2.79
CA THR A 450 33.03 15.84 -2.57
C THR A 450 33.67 16.25 -1.25
N ARG A 451 33.53 17.51 -0.86
CA ARG A 451 34.17 18.09 0.34
C ARG A 451 33.36 19.23 0.95
N ILE A 452 33.33 19.29 2.27
CA ILE A 452 32.74 20.42 3.01
C ILE A 452 33.79 21.50 3.23
N LEU A 453 33.48 22.74 2.86
CA LEU A 453 34.34 23.89 3.10
C LEU A 453 33.88 24.60 4.37
N SER A 454 34.82 24.78 5.29
CA SER A 454 34.55 25.45 6.57
C SER A 454 35.56 26.55 6.87
N ARG A 455 35.09 27.56 7.61
CA ARG A 455 35.91 28.63 8.18
C ARG A 455 35.49 28.84 9.62
N GLU A 456 36.44 28.85 10.55
CA GLU A 456 36.19 29.05 11.99
C GLU A 456 35.11 28.11 12.55
N GLY A 457 35.09 26.85 12.09
CA GLY A 457 34.13 25.84 12.52
C GLY A 457 32.71 26.01 11.95
N LYS A 458 32.50 26.90 10.96
CA LYS A 458 31.22 27.12 10.28
C LYS A 458 31.31 26.68 8.82
N VAL A 459 30.22 26.11 8.30
CA VAL A 459 30.09 25.85 6.86
C VAL A 459 30.08 27.17 6.09
N VAL A 460 30.89 27.25 5.03
CA VAL A 460 30.91 28.41 4.10
C VAL A 460 30.67 28.00 2.65
N GLY A 461 30.73 26.70 2.36
CA GLY A 461 30.53 26.17 1.04
C GLY A 461 30.61 24.65 0.99
N VAL A 462 30.26 24.09 -0.15
CA VAL A 462 30.45 22.68 -0.47
C VAL A 462 31.09 22.57 -1.85
N GLU A 463 32.17 21.81 -1.93
CA GLU A 463 32.76 21.43 -3.22
C GLU A 463 31.93 20.30 -3.81
N CYS A 464 31.59 20.43 -5.07
CA CYS A 464 30.81 19.47 -5.83
C CYS A 464 31.52 19.13 -7.14
N ILE A 465 31.26 17.91 -7.63
CA ILE A 465 31.72 17.43 -8.93
C ILE A 465 30.52 17.21 -9.86
N ARG A 466 30.68 17.48 -11.16
CA ARG A 466 29.65 17.14 -12.16
C ARG A 466 29.61 15.64 -12.38
N MET A 467 28.43 15.15 -12.68
CA MET A 467 28.16 13.74 -12.96
C MET A 467 27.69 13.57 -14.41
N GLU A 468 27.93 12.41 -14.98
CA GLU A 468 27.27 11.94 -16.19
C GLU A 468 26.48 10.65 -15.92
N LEU A 469 25.45 10.39 -16.72
CA LEU A 469 24.66 9.16 -16.56
C LEU A 469 25.30 8.01 -17.34
N GLY A 470 25.75 6.98 -16.65
CA GLY A 470 26.14 5.70 -17.23
C GLY A 470 24.97 4.75 -17.41
N GLU A 471 25.27 3.45 -17.34
CA GLU A 471 24.30 2.37 -17.48
C GLU A 471 23.32 2.30 -16.29
N PRO A 472 22.09 1.77 -16.48
CA PRO A 472 21.14 1.49 -15.41
C PRO A 472 21.73 0.62 -14.29
N ASP A 473 21.45 0.98 -13.04
CA ASP A 473 21.75 0.18 -11.86
C ASP A 473 20.69 -0.91 -11.63
N LYS A 474 20.86 -1.70 -10.54
CA LYS A 474 19.91 -2.77 -10.16
C LYS A 474 18.50 -2.26 -9.85
N SER A 475 18.33 -0.97 -9.57
CA SER A 475 17.02 -0.32 -9.37
C SER A 475 16.43 0.21 -10.69
N GLY A 476 17.10 -0.01 -11.83
CA GLY A 476 16.70 0.49 -13.15
C GLY A 476 17.09 1.94 -13.41
N ARG A 477 17.76 2.61 -12.47
CA ARG A 477 18.13 4.03 -12.57
C ARG A 477 19.56 4.17 -13.09
N ARG A 478 19.81 5.09 -14.01
CA ARG A 478 21.17 5.30 -14.56
C ARG A 478 22.17 5.66 -13.46
N ARG A 479 23.34 5.01 -13.49
CA ARG A 479 24.40 5.25 -12.51
C ARG A 479 25.05 6.60 -12.76
N PRO A 480 25.23 7.43 -11.73
CA PRO A 480 25.98 8.67 -11.88
C PRO A 480 27.49 8.35 -11.84
N VAL A 481 28.24 8.84 -12.82
CA VAL A 481 29.70 8.70 -12.94
C VAL A 481 30.34 10.09 -12.81
N PRO A 482 31.34 10.29 -11.94
CA PRO A 482 31.98 11.60 -11.78
C PRO A 482 32.76 12.00 -13.04
N VAL A 483 32.63 13.28 -13.44
CA VAL A 483 33.41 13.88 -14.53
C VAL A 483 34.65 14.54 -13.91
N ALA A 484 35.82 13.93 -14.08
CA ALA A 484 37.07 14.44 -13.49
C ALA A 484 37.41 15.85 -14.01
N GLY A 485 37.89 16.75 -13.13
CA GLY A 485 38.26 18.12 -13.50
C GLY A 485 37.06 19.08 -13.62
N SER A 486 35.87 18.66 -13.21
CA SER A 486 34.64 19.46 -13.23
C SER A 486 34.23 20.00 -11.87
N GLU A 487 35.16 19.98 -10.90
CA GLU A 487 34.93 20.41 -9.52
C GLU A 487 34.61 21.91 -9.46
N PHE A 488 33.62 22.26 -8.67
CA PHE A 488 33.20 23.64 -8.45
C PHE A 488 32.64 23.82 -7.03
N ILE A 489 32.56 25.06 -6.58
CA ILE A 489 32.13 25.39 -5.22
C ILE A 489 30.72 25.99 -5.28
N ILE A 490 29.84 25.50 -4.42
CA ILE A 490 28.56 26.14 -4.10
C ILE A 490 28.70 26.80 -2.73
N GLU A 491 28.62 28.12 -2.67
CA GLU A 491 28.62 28.86 -1.41
C GLU A 491 27.36 28.56 -0.60
N THR A 492 27.51 28.21 0.67
CA THR A 492 26.37 27.91 1.54
C THR A 492 26.71 28.10 3.00
N ASP A 493 25.74 28.58 3.77
CA ASP A 493 25.84 28.69 5.24
C ASP A 493 25.28 27.44 5.93
N ILE A 494 24.38 26.72 5.24
CA ILE A 494 23.63 25.57 5.78
C ILE A 494 23.69 24.41 4.78
N LEU A 495 24.36 23.33 5.17
CA LEU A 495 24.44 22.11 4.38
C LEU A 495 23.60 21.00 5.03
N ILE A 496 22.65 20.45 4.27
CA ILE A 496 21.65 19.49 4.75
C ILE A 496 21.77 18.17 3.97
N PRO A 497 22.33 17.10 4.57
CA PRO A 497 22.28 15.77 3.97
C PRO A 497 20.88 15.17 4.10
N ALA A 498 20.26 14.88 2.95
CA ALA A 498 18.96 14.23 2.81
C ALA A 498 19.05 13.04 1.84
N ILE A 499 20.11 12.24 1.99
CA ILE A 499 20.48 11.14 1.07
C ILE A 499 20.00 9.76 1.50
N GLY A 500 19.27 9.66 2.61
CA GLY A 500 18.70 8.42 3.11
C GLY A 500 18.68 8.37 4.64
N GLN A 501 17.98 7.35 5.16
CA GLN A 501 17.82 7.11 6.57
C GLN A 501 18.37 5.72 6.94
N LYS A 502 18.79 5.54 8.19
CA LYS A 502 19.19 4.25 8.75
C LYS A 502 18.38 3.92 10.00
N VAL A 503 18.25 2.63 10.27
CA VAL A 503 17.62 2.12 11.49
C VAL A 503 18.62 2.23 12.65
N ASN A 504 18.15 2.71 13.79
CA ASN A 504 18.89 2.70 15.04
C ASN A 504 18.37 1.59 15.94
N LEU A 505 19.17 0.52 16.10
CA LEU A 505 18.86 -0.64 16.92
C LEU A 505 19.80 -0.77 18.14
N SER A 506 20.43 0.33 18.55
CA SER A 506 21.40 0.33 19.66
C SER A 506 20.81 -0.08 21.01
N PHE A 507 19.47 -0.06 21.14
CA PHE A 507 18.76 -0.54 22.32
C PHE A 507 18.67 -2.07 22.43
N LEU A 508 18.96 -2.80 21.34
CA LEU A 508 18.99 -4.26 21.33
C LEU A 508 20.38 -4.75 21.77
N SER A 509 20.39 -5.73 22.66
CA SER A 509 21.60 -6.41 23.13
C SER A 509 21.63 -7.86 22.64
N GLU A 510 22.80 -8.50 22.64
CA GLU A 510 22.92 -9.94 22.30
C GLU A 510 22.02 -10.83 23.18
N LYS A 511 21.76 -10.41 24.43
CA LYS A 511 20.91 -11.13 25.38
C LYS A 511 19.43 -11.16 24.97
N ASP A 512 19.00 -10.23 24.12
CA ASP A 512 17.61 -10.16 23.66
C ASP A 512 17.28 -11.19 22.58
N GLY A 513 18.29 -11.85 21.99
CA GLY A 513 18.11 -12.95 21.04
C GLY A 513 17.51 -12.55 19.69
N ILE A 514 17.50 -11.25 19.35
CA ILE A 514 16.98 -10.73 18.08
C ILE A 514 18.09 -10.68 17.03
N ARG A 515 17.92 -11.44 15.94
CA ARG A 515 18.83 -11.42 14.80
C ARG A 515 18.63 -10.16 13.98
N LEU A 516 19.75 -9.64 13.48
CA LEU A 516 19.78 -8.52 12.55
C LEU A 516 20.20 -9.02 11.16
N THR A 517 19.68 -8.36 10.13
CA THR A 517 20.12 -8.56 8.76
C THR A 517 21.48 -7.90 8.53
N LYS A 518 22.13 -8.22 7.40
CA LYS A 518 23.38 -7.55 6.97
C LYS A 518 23.25 -6.04 6.77
N TRP A 519 22.03 -5.51 6.70
CA TRP A 519 21.73 -4.09 6.51
C TRP A 519 21.42 -3.38 7.83
N ASN A 520 21.67 -4.03 8.98
CA ASN A 520 21.35 -3.51 10.31
C ASN A 520 19.84 -3.22 10.50
N THR A 521 18.99 -4.06 9.92
CA THR A 521 17.53 -4.09 10.16
C THR A 521 17.16 -5.36 10.93
N ILE A 522 15.98 -5.40 11.55
CA ILE A 522 15.51 -6.60 12.28
C ILE A 522 15.18 -7.71 11.27
N ASP A 523 15.70 -8.91 11.52
CA ASP A 523 15.34 -10.13 10.77
C ASP A 523 13.99 -10.66 11.27
N ALA A 524 12.92 -10.26 10.59
CA ALA A 524 11.55 -10.70 10.85
C ALA A 524 10.96 -11.36 9.61
N ASP A 525 10.18 -12.42 9.81
CA ASP A 525 9.53 -13.15 8.73
C ASP A 525 8.48 -12.30 8.00
N GLU A 526 8.47 -12.36 6.66
CA GLU A 526 7.63 -11.47 5.84
C GLU A 526 6.12 -11.76 5.93
N GLU A 527 5.73 -12.99 6.26
CA GLU A 527 4.32 -13.39 6.37
C GLU A 527 3.79 -13.32 7.81
N THR A 528 4.62 -13.71 8.78
CA THR A 528 4.23 -13.88 10.18
C THR A 528 4.70 -12.73 11.07
N PHE A 529 5.62 -11.89 10.59
CA PHE A 529 6.22 -10.77 11.33
C PHE A 529 6.96 -11.17 12.62
N THR A 530 7.19 -12.47 12.83
CA THR A 530 7.92 -12.99 13.98
C THR A 530 9.40 -12.72 13.82
N THR A 531 10.05 -12.30 14.90
CA THR A 531 11.52 -12.22 14.97
C THR A 531 12.11 -13.58 15.37
N SER A 532 13.44 -13.67 15.46
CA SER A 532 14.10 -14.85 16.04
C SER A 532 13.78 -15.10 17.52
N GLN A 533 13.18 -14.12 18.20
CA GLN A 533 12.80 -14.22 19.59
C GLN A 533 11.30 -14.47 19.73
N GLU A 534 10.93 -15.57 20.39
CA GLU A 534 9.53 -15.92 20.65
C GLU A 534 8.79 -14.83 21.42
N GLY A 535 7.55 -14.54 21.00
CA GLY A 535 6.69 -13.49 21.56
C GLY A 535 7.05 -12.08 21.10
N VAL A 536 8.08 -11.92 20.25
CA VAL A 536 8.51 -10.62 19.72
C VAL A 536 8.28 -10.55 18.21
N PHE A 537 7.55 -9.51 17.81
CA PHE A 537 7.19 -9.21 16.42
C PHE A 537 7.79 -7.88 15.99
N ALA A 538 8.03 -7.69 14.69
CA ALA A 538 8.52 -6.42 14.17
C ALA A 538 7.92 -6.10 12.79
N SER A 539 7.65 -4.83 12.53
CA SER A 539 7.28 -4.36 11.18
C SER A 539 7.54 -2.87 10.97
N GLY A 540 7.40 -2.41 9.72
CA GLY A 540 7.73 -1.04 9.32
C GLY A 540 9.22 -0.90 8.97
N ASP A 541 9.70 0.34 8.95
CA ASP A 541 11.02 0.67 8.40
C ASP A 541 12.19 0.02 9.17
N CYS A 542 11.98 -0.41 10.42
CA CYS A 542 12.98 -1.15 11.18
C CYS A 542 13.22 -2.58 10.65
N VAL A 543 12.34 -3.10 9.81
CA VAL A 543 12.48 -4.40 9.11
C VAL A 543 12.86 -4.18 7.65
N THR A 544 12.09 -3.36 6.94
CA THR A 544 12.24 -3.17 5.47
C THR A 544 13.34 -2.19 5.08
N GLY A 545 13.82 -1.36 6.01
CA GLY A 545 14.46 -0.09 5.70
C GLY A 545 13.41 0.99 5.35
N PRO A 546 13.86 2.23 5.09
CA PRO A 546 12.97 3.37 4.83
C PRO A 546 12.01 3.10 3.67
N ASP A 547 10.71 3.23 3.92
CA ASP A 547 9.66 2.95 2.95
C ASP A 547 8.48 3.94 3.16
N VAL A 548 7.32 3.65 2.58
CA VAL A 548 6.16 4.55 2.56
C VAL A 548 5.21 4.30 3.74
N LEU A 549 4.61 5.39 4.26
CA LEU A 549 3.69 5.36 5.42
C LEU A 549 2.51 4.37 5.25
N VAL A 550 1.96 4.26 4.03
CA VAL A 550 0.86 3.32 3.74
C VAL A 550 1.28 1.86 3.91
N LYS A 551 2.55 1.53 3.67
CA LYS A 551 3.08 0.19 3.91
C LYS A 551 3.24 -0.06 5.40
N ALA A 552 3.84 0.87 6.14
CA ALA A 552 4.00 0.77 7.59
C ALA A 552 2.66 0.57 8.32
N THR A 553 1.62 1.34 7.96
CA THR A 553 0.27 1.14 8.54
C THR A 553 -0.32 -0.23 8.18
N GLY A 554 -0.17 -0.67 6.92
CA GLY A 554 -0.65 -1.97 6.46
C GLY A 554 0.03 -3.15 7.14
N THR A 555 1.36 -3.12 7.28
CA THR A 555 2.11 -4.17 7.97
C THR A 555 1.88 -4.15 9.47
N GLY A 556 1.68 -2.98 10.08
CA GLY A 556 1.29 -2.87 11.49
C GLY A 556 -0.03 -3.58 11.80
N LYS A 557 -1.06 -3.40 10.97
CA LYS A 557 -2.34 -4.12 11.11
C LYS A 557 -2.14 -5.63 10.99
N LYS A 558 -1.39 -6.08 9.98
CA LYS A 558 -1.12 -7.51 9.77
C LYS A 558 -0.34 -8.13 10.94
N ALA A 559 0.67 -7.43 11.46
CA ALA A 559 1.42 -7.87 12.62
C ALA A 559 0.51 -8.01 13.85
N ALA A 560 -0.45 -7.10 14.06
CA ALA A 560 -1.46 -7.24 15.11
C ALA A 560 -2.35 -8.48 14.93
N GLU A 561 -2.74 -8.83 13.70
CA GLU A 561 -3.46 -10.08 13.42
C GLU A 561 -2.61 -11.32 13.73
N LYS A 562 -1.28 -11.26 13.54
CA LYS A 562 -0.37 -12.37 13.90
C LYS A 562 -0.14 -12.49 15.41
N ILE A 563 -0.04 -11.35 16.10
CA ILE A 563 0.01 -11.30 17.56
C ILE A 563 -1.27 -11.90 18.16
N ASP A 564 -2.44 -11.60 17.59
CA ASP A 564 -3.71 -12.20 18.00
C ASP A 564 -3.74 -13.73 17.82
N LEU A 565 -3.26 -14.24 16.69
CA LEU A 565 -3.10 -15.68 16.47
C LEU A 565 -2.15 -16.31 17.50
N TYR A 566 -1.01 -15.67 17.77
CA TYR A 566 -0.04 -16.13 18.77
C TYR A 566 -0.65 -16.19 20.17
N LEU A 567 -1.29 -15.10 20.61
CA LEU A 567 -1.88 -15.01 21.95
C LEU A 567 -3.08 -15.94 22.12
N SER A 568 -3.87 -16.19 21.06
CA SER A 568 -4.97 -17.14 21.11
C SER A 568 -4.53 -18.62 21.08
N GLY A 569 -3.23 -18.89 20.94
CA GLY A 569 -2.68 -20.25 20.81
C GLY A 569 -2.92 -20.88 19.43
N GLY A 570 -3.31 -20.06 18.45
CA GLY A 570 -3.43 -20.47 17.05
C GLY A 570 -2.07 -20.57 16.35
N LYS A 571 -2.06 -21.24 15.20
CA LYS A 571 -0.87 -21.28 14.34
C LYS A 571 -0.67 -19.92 13.69
N VAL A 572 0.52 -19.32 13.87
CA VAL A 572 0.88 -18.04 13.25
C VAL A 572 1.19 -18.28 11.76
N GLU A 573 0.22 -18.02 10.90
CA GLU A 573 0.35 -18.17 9.44
C GLU A 573 -0.40 -17.06 8.69
N ALA A 574 -0.12 -16.92 7.39
CA ALA A 574 -0.81 -15.97 6.52
C ALA A 574 -2.32 -16.28 6.40
N SER A 575 -3.16 -15.24 6.43
CA SER A 575 -4.61 -15.39 6.27
C SER A 575 -4.97 -15.84 4.84
N ILE A 576 -6.22 -16.28 4.64
CA ILE A 576 -6.70 -16.66 3.30
C ILE A 576 -6.60 -15.46 2.36
N ASP A 577 -6.99 -14.27 2.82
CA ASP A 577 -6.93 -13.04 2.03
C ASP A 577 -5.49 -12.64 1.66
N GLU A 578 -4.52 -12.90 2.54
CA GLU A 578 -3.11 -12.67 2.25
C GLU A 578 -2.58 -13.61 1.18
N LYS A 579 -2.95 -14.90 1.23
CA LYS A 579 -2.61 -15.86 0.19
C LYS A 579 -3.26 -15.51 -1.14
N PHE A 580 -4.52 -15.08 -1.16
CA PHE A 580 -5.17 -14.57 -2.36
C PHE A 580 -4.50 -13.31 -2.89
N LYS A 581 -4.09 -12.37 -2.03
CA LYS A 581 -3.39 -11.16 -2.45
C LYS A 581 -2.07 -11.49 -3.15
N SER A 582 -1.29 -12.43 -2.59
CA SER A 582 -0.06 -12.93 -3.22
C SER A 582 -0.35 -13.56 -4.59
N LEU A 583 -1.36 -14.44 -4.66
CA LEU A 583 -1.79 -15.07 -5.91
C LEU A 583 -2.22 -14.03 -6.97
N PHE A 584 -3.05 -13.06 -6.60
CA PHE A 584 -3.50 -12.01 -7.51
C PHE A 584 -2.36 -11.11 -7.97
N SER A 585 -1.38 -10.83 -7.11
CA SER A 585 -0.18 -10.10 -7.50
C SER A 585 0.63 -10.85 -8.57
N GLN A 586 0.72 -12.18 -8.48
CA GLN A 586 1.41 -13.01 -9.48
C GLN A 586 0.64 -13.09 -10.80
N LEU A 587 -0.69 -13.08 -10.75
CA LEU A 587 -1.57 -13.16 -11.93
C LEU A 587 -1.67 -11.84 -12.72
N GLY A 588 -1.30 -10.71 -12.12
CA GLY A 588 -1.40 -9.40 -12.76
C GLY A 588 -2.85 -8.92 -12.88
N VAL A 589 -3.37 -8.29 -11.82
CA VAL A 589 -4.75 -7.76 -11.77
C VAL A 589 -4.94 -6.52 -12.68
N TYR A 590 -3.87 -5.86 -13.11
CA TYR A 590 -3.97 -4.65 -13.93
C TYR A 590 -3.28 -4.85 -15.27
N ASN A 591 -4.00 -4.52 -16.36
CA ASN A 591 -3.45 -4.50 -17.70
C ASN A 591 -3.54 -3.07 -18.26
N LYS A 592 -2.39 -2.40 -18.40
CA LYS A 592 -2.30 -1.02 -18.94
C LYS A 592 -2.73 -0.91 -20.41
N LYS A 593 -2.74 -2.03 -21.15
CA LYS A 593 -3.14 -2.09 -22.56
C LYS A 593 -4.60 -2.51 -22.75
N GLU A 594 -5.32 -2.77 -21.66
CA GLU A 594 -6.74 -3.15 -21.73
C GLU A 594 -7.55 -2.00 -22.33
N GLN A 595 -8.22 -2.28 -23.46
CA GLN A 595 -9.13 -1.35 -24.12
C GLN A 595 -10.57 -1.73 -23.80
N PHE A 596 -11.41 -0.74 -23.53
CA PHE A 596 -12.84 -0.94 -23.31
C PHE A 596 -13.61 0.30 -23.81
N GLY A 597 -14.90 0.10 -24.10
CA GLY A 597 -15.73 1.13 -24.73
C GLY A 597 -15.78 2.44 -23.94
N ALA A 598 -15.90 3.55 -24.67
CA ALA A 598 -15.92 4.88 -24.10
C ALA A 598 -17.14 5.07 -23.19
N ILE A 599 -16.89 5.12 -21.89
CA ILE A 599 -17.87 5.62 -20.91
C ILE A 599 -17.66 7.14 -20.90
N GLY A 600 -18.57 7.89 -21.52
CA GLY A 600 -18.62 9.35 -21.32
C GLY A 600 -18.65 9.65 -19.82
N GLY A 601 -18.04 10.75 -19.39
CA GLY A 601 -17.94 11.04 -17.96
C GLY A 601 -17.39 12.43 -17.67
N LEU A 602 -17.52 12.82 -16.41
CA LEU A 602 -16.96 14.05 -15.86
C LEU A 602 -15.42 13.99 -15.92
N LYS A 603 -14.80 15.14 -16.17
CA LYS A 603 -13.35 15.29 -16.04
C LYS A 603 -12.94 15.19 -14.57
N LYS A 604 -11.71 14.74 -14.32
CA LYS A 604 -11.15 14.70 -12.96
C LYS A 604 -11.16 16.11 -12.37
N ALA A 605 -11.69 16.25 -11.16
CA ALA A 605 -11.60 17.51 -10.43
C ALA A 605 -10.19 17.65 -9.85
N HIS A 606 -9.48 18.73 -10.19
CA HIS A 606 -8.21 19.08 -9.55
C HIS A 606 -8.49 19.85 -8.26
N LEU A 607 -7.74 19.56 -7.20
CA LEU A 607 -7.87 20.29 -5.95
C LEU A 607 -7.42 21.75 -6.13
N PRO A 608 -8.11 22.72 -5.52
CA PRO A 608 -7.60 24.08 -5.46
C PRO A 608 -6.33 24.09 -4.59
N MET A 609 -5.29 24.79 -5.05
CA MET A 609 -4.03 24.96 -4.33
C MET A 609 -3.83 26.43 -3.96
N LEU A 610 -3.13 26.69 -2.85
CA LEU A 610 -2.65 28.03 -2.55
C LEU A 610 -1.66 28.49 -3.62
N GLU A 611 -1.73 29.78 -3.99
CA GLU A 611 -0.86 30.36 -5.00
C GLU A 611 0.62 30.23 -4.62
N PRO A 612 1.54 29.91 -5.56
CA PRO A 612 2.98 29.73 -5.30
C PRO A 612 3.62 30.86 -4.49
N GLU A 613 3.28 32.10 -4.81
CA GLU A 613 3.81 33.30 -4.14
C GLU A 613 3.33 33.44 -2.68
N THR A 614 2.22 32.80 -2.31
CA THR A 614 1.72 32.75 -0.93
C THR A 614 2.23 31.50 -0.20
N ARG A 615 2.08 30.31 -0.81
CA ARG A 615 2.42 29.04 -0.14
C ARG A 615 3.89 28.90 0.22
N LYS A 616 4.81 29.54 -0.54
CA LYS A 616 6.25 29.49 -0.25
C LYS A 616 6.63 30.16 1.08
N TRP A 617 5.76 31.01 1.64
CA TRP A 617 5.99 31.76 2.88
C TRP A 617 5.09 31.32 4.05
N SER A 618 4.26 30.30 3.83
CA SER A 618 3.27 29.88 4.80
C SER A 618 3.39 28.39 5.11
N PHE A 619 3.10 28.02 6.35
CA PHE A 619 2.90 26.63 6.78
C PHE A 619 1.42 26.20 6.67
N ASP A 620 0.56 27.03 6.10
CA ASP A 620 -0.82 26.67 5.79
C ASP A 620 -0.86 25.47 4.84
N GLU A 621 -1.89 24.64 5.00
CA GLU A 621 -2.10 23.47 4.14
C GLU A 621 -2.27 23.90 2.68
N VAL A 622 -1.40 23.39 1.78
CA VAL A 622 -1.30 23.87 0.39
C VAL A 622 -2.50 23.41 -0.46
N GLU A 623 -2.85 22.13 -0.38
CA GLU A 623 -3.99 21.56 -1.08
C GLU A 623 -5.25 21.81 -0.26
N THR A 624 -6.26 22.47 -0.83
CA THR A 624 -7.59 22.55 -0.22
C THR A 624 -8.39 21.31 -0.61
N GLY A 625 -9.09 20.67 0.34
CA GLY A 625 -9.83 19.42 0.10
C GLY A 625 -11.02 19.59 -0.85
N TYR A 626 -11.63 18.48 -1.28
CA TYR A 626 -12.84 18.53 -2.11
C TYR A 626 -14.05 19.06 -1.35
N LYS A 627 -14.91 19.81 -2.06
CA LYS A 627 -16.29 20.02 -1.62
C LYS A 627 -17.13 18.77 -1.84
N ILE A 628 -18.28 18.70 -1.18
CA ILE A 628 -19.20 17.54 -1.25
C ILE A 628 -19.56 17.18 -2.70
N ASN A 629 -19.91 18.16 -3.53
CA ASN A 629 -20.27 17.92 -4.93
C ASN A 629 -19.07 17.41 -5.73
N GLU A 630 -17.89 18.01 -5.57
CA GLU A 630 -16.67 17.60 -6.28
C GLU A 630 -16.24 16.18 -5.89
N ALA A 631 -16.32 15.83 -4.61
CA ALA A 631 -16.00 14.49 -4.13
C ALA A 631 -17.01 13.45 -4.64
N THR A 632 -18.30 13.80 -4.70
CA THR A 632 -19.35 12.92 -5.22
C THR A 632 -19.15 12.68 -6.72
N ASP A 633 -18.96 13.75 -7.49
CA ASP A 633 -18.72 13.70 -8.93
C ASP A 633 -17.46 12.88 -9.28
N GLU A 634 -16.37 13.08 -8.53
CA GLU A 634 -15.13 12.33 -8.70
C GLU A 634 -15.31 10.84 -8.35
N ALA A 635 -16.10 10.53 -7.31
CA ALA A 635 -16.41 9.16 -6.94
C ALA A 635 -17.26 8.42 -7.98
N GLU A 636 -18.21 9.11 -8.63
CA GLU A 636 -19.05 8.55 -9.70
C GLU A 636 -18.26 8.12 -10.95
N ARG A 637 -17.05 8.66 -11.16
CA ARG A 637 -16.16 8.24 -12.24
C ARG A 637 -15.64 6.81 -12.07
N CYS A 638 -15.71 6.25 -10.85
CA CYS A 638 -15.19 4.92 -10.51
C CYS A 638 -15.91 3.80 -11.29
N LEU A 639 -15.14 2.94 -11.95
CA LEU A 639 -15.68 1.84 -12.78
C LEU A 639 -16.11 0.59 -11.99
N ARG A 640 -15.97 0.60 -10.65
CA ARG A 640 -16.18 -0.56 -9.77
C ARG A 640 -15.53 -1.82 -10.36
N CYS A 641 -14.21 -1.75 -10.56
CA CYS A 641 -13.43 -2.72 -11.33
C CYS A 641 -13.05 -4.00 -10.56
N TYR A 642 -13.96 -4.48 -9.70
CA TYR A 642 -13.76 -5.73 -8.97
C TYR A 642 -13.58 -6.92 -9.91
N ARG A 643 -12.75 -7.86 -9.49
CA ARG A 643 -12.41 -9.10 -10.15
C ARG A 643 -12.50 -10.24 -9.14
N ILE A 644 -13.13 -11.33 -9.56
CA ILE A 644 -13.31 -12.53 -8.73
C ILE A 644 -12.34 -13.60 -9.21
N GLY A 645 -11.61 -14.19 -8.27
CA GLY A 645 -10.82 -15.39 -8.51
C GLY A 645 -11.18 -16.48 -7.52
N MET A 646 -11.26 -17.71 -8.02
CA MET A 646 -11.59 -18.90 -7.26
C MET A 646 -10.56 -19.99 -7.52
N ILE A 647 -10.11 -20.65 -6.46
CA ILE A 647 -9.27 -21.85 -6.53
C ILE A 647 -10.08 -23.08 -6.17
N ALA A 648 -9.79 -24.20 -6.82
CA ALA A 648 -10.13 -25.53 -6.34
C ALA A 648 -8.94 -26.08 -5.57
N ILE A 649 -9.17 -26.63 -4.38
CA ILE A 649 -8.12 -27.19 -3.52
C ILE A 649 -8.26 -28.71 -3.36
N GLY A 650 -7.10 -29.37 -3.25
CA GLY A 650 -6.94 -30.81 -3.20
C GLY A 650 -7.03 -31.44 -1.82
#